data_AF-A0AAD2CVT0-F1
#
_entry.id   AF-A0AAD2CVT0-F1
#
_cell.length_a   1.000
_cell.length_b   1.000
_cell.length_c   1.000
_cell.angle_alpha   90.00
_cell.angle_beta   90.00
_cell.angle_gamma   90.00
#
_symmetry.space_group_name_H-M   'P 1'
#
loop_
_entity.id
_entity.type
_entity.pdbx_description
1 polymer ?
#
loop_
_entity_poly.entity_id
_entity_poly.type
_entity_poly.pdbx_seq_one_letter_code
_entity_poly.pdbx_strand_id
1 'polypeptide(L)'
;MPTVKKVKKKSDKIRERVSLRSHGFAELIDGVLEIKPKSNHVFSREGLDQVHLRGGFTTCFWLWLDKPAGKDSSILYQWRNASEYDFRVGLKENAICLEVRNQADEIERIISEKKINPRKWYSVIIRFEFENEDFNKRTSGDDICDASLFINGNMDSSGSISNYNPFDYVSVSVGRFRKIKSFKGAIAELFVFFYPLDTAGIEEHFEDGLNELKNGDGQFLQKIFDKDQADFNRQAFATEKHIPDEVLKNVDVSPDFFQTVKEEPNNEDLNDRDQNNMEEIEAEERAADEESVKQNLNMFIIDNPGLSNQIEQLANNYDWLLTVTSILSTGDITKDGAIEIPRFMKILKFSKIKLPKSAIVDMVDITKTGTEILDEQDDQIKHRGVLYYNFLKIIKEVILADMISNLEDEDIERVSIGTYEDSDDNIADPEPEEEEVEEEKTELPPAANQRKDSFHSSPEKFQKFKKEDDEEGESQGSEQNEDADKTLPPVLPDEGEGDVPKVEKDNHTQQDQVEVNEEGLIKNEEQDQQLRTPEPESEPEVEEEEQEILIESSSLPDMDHEWNTGNFDINIIRCSDCHLHYDYCRHSEDEYVNAFNDLGNEISDKFSGVSIIGNHERPGYLGCFDVYVRGVGPMNKRDGQGRYFLFSKKLAGKFPKAQEIIDTITILCLLYGNSEKLGQAQKEFKENYRYLIPKADKGKHEYPGDMPENLKKQPALKQKIKPQSDRIMRCKNWGCGQEYQEDKNDKHSCRHHPGKYQFGSRHGLWPESWTCCRAEWDSLGCRKGFHKGVPATEFVRLCINHGEPNPDSFYPDSFCGKPFQEPENKPEWQVTAEDKEALLCCHIHPGYFKIDRRAGTEEWTCCGEGDEAPPCATMEHKFAEFPDEESKKYFYNKPLVKIGNYASENSTASEFEMYGRFCGYFLESKPYVEKNPPKKNALSRDEQKELDQMDKACLNWGCGAIFKEEDNNRRACRCHPGRWDFGNSVKSCQNTSTGELMWEPHWTCCRQEWDAPGCRKKPHRGVFLETYEEIKREFQWPDPRAQVYFRKKISSLWRKKMMSECDYDDETLMNKYERIEKMNRGQLSIRDLEELCDKLRLNLLINSDDMSFHFKFQEVVNGEAQPYLDDGTGYIDKEKFVKWWFMTTEELLHKDDPPEEAEGEAKAA
;
A
#
# COMPACT_ATOMS: atom_id res chain seq x y z
N MET A 1 -44.06 -32.40 26.56
CA MET A 1 -45.09 -31.83 27.46
C MET A 1 -44.53 -31.81 28.88
N PRO A 2 -44.96 -30.91 29.78
CA PRO A 2 -45.94 -29.82 29.63
C PRO A 2 -45.20 -28.45 29.51
N THR A 3 -45.78 -27.24 29.49
CA THR A 3 -47.20 -26.80 29.43
C THR A 3 -47.25 -25.50 28.60
N VAL A 4 -48.10 -25.40 27.57
CA VAL A 4 -48.24 -24.16 26.77
C VAL A 4 -49.46 -23.38 27.25
N LYS A 5 -49.26 -22.16 27.78
CA LYS A 5 -50.35 -21.18 27.96
C LYS A 5 -50.52 -20.39 26.66
N LYS A 6 -51.66 -20.56 25.99
CA LYS A 6 -52.05 -19.68 24.87
C LYS A 6 -52.43 -18.30 25.39
N VAL A 7 -51.78 -17.25 24.89
CA VAL A 7 -52.30 -15.88 24.92
C VAL A 7 -52.64 -15.51 23.49
N LYS A 8 -53.91 -15.21 23.21
CA LYS A 8 -54.30 -14.49 21.99
C LYS A 8 -54.07 -12.99 22.22
N LYS A 9 -53.32 -12.32 21.35
CA LYS A 9 -53.51 -10.89 21.07
C LYS A 9 -53.32 -10.63 19.56
N LYS A 10 -53.77 -9.45 19.13
CA LYS A 10 -54.02 -9.11 17.72
C LYS A 10 -52.75 -9.15 16.86
N SER A 11 -52.96 -9.39 15.57
CA SER A 11 -51.97 -9.29 14.51
C SER A 11 -52.05 -7.91 13.85
N ASP A 12 -51.07 -7.06 14.16
CA ASP A 12 -50.78 -5.85 13.38
C ASP A 12 -49.31 -5.96 12.95
N LYS A 13 -49.04 -5.86 11.64
CA LYS A 13 -47.78 -6.33 11.03
C LYS A 13 -46.63 -5.32 11.18
N ILE A 14 -45.95 -5.34 12.32
CA ILE A 14 -44.57 -4.81 12.39
C ILE A 14 -43.66 -5.76 11.59
N ARG A 15 -43.17 -5.32 10.43
CA ARG A 15 -42.05 -5.97 9.72
C ARG A 15 -40.77 -5.64 10.50
N GLU A 16 -40.23 -6.58 11.27
CA GLU A 16 -38.90 -6.41 11.87
C GLU A 16 -37.85 -6.26 10.75
N ARG A 17 -37.19 -5.10 10.68
CA ARG A 17 -36.17 -4.76 9.65
C ARG A 17 -34.89 -5.58 9.87
N VAL A 18 -34.89 -6.86 9.47
CA VAL A 18 -33.67 -7.70 9.47
C VAL A 18 -32.79 -7.33 8.27
N SER A 19 -31.74 -6.55 8.53
CA SER A 19 -30.75 -6.10 7.54
C SER A 19 -29.32 -6.28 8.06
N LEU A 20 -28.41 -6.77 7.22
CA LEU A 20 -26.97 -6.78 7.52
C LEU A 20 -26.33 -5.46 7.06
N ARG A 21 -26.07 -4.50 7.97
CA ARG A 21 -25.31 -3.26 7.69
C ARG A 21 -23.82 -3.49 7.95
N SER A 22 -22.98 -3.34 6.93
CA SER A 22 -21.51 -3.34 7.10
C SER A 22 -20.98 -1.90 7.23
N HIS A 23 -20.68 -1.46 8.46
CA HIS A 23 -20.03 -0.17 8.69
C HIS A 23 -18.52 -0.24 8.33
N GLY A 24 -18.17 0.13 7.11
CA GLY A 24 -16.78 0.27 6.68
C GLY A 24 -16.61 0.78 5.25
N PHE A 25 -15.52 1.51 5.00
CA PHE A 25 -15.05 1.88 3.67
C PHE A 25 -14.12 0.81 3.12
N ALA A 26 -14.36 0.34 1.91
CA ALA A 26 -13.49 -0.61 1.23
C ALA A 26 -12.74 0.08 0.07
N GLU A 27 -11.51 0.55 0.32
CA GLU A 27 -10.64 1.03 -0.77
C GLU A 27 -10.09 -0.15 -1.57
N LEU A 28 -10.38 -0.20 -2.87
CA LEU A 28 -10.04 -1.32 -3.74
C LEU A 28 -8.60 -1.20 -4.28
N ILE A 29 -7.61 -1.34 -3.38
CA ILE A 29 -6.18 -1.38 -3.72
C ILE A 29 -5.68 -2.84 -3.74
N ASP A 30 -5.41 -3.35 -4.95
CA ASP A 30 -4.59 -4.55 -5.24
C ASP A 30 -4.83 -5.84 -4.41
N GLY A 31 -6.02 -6.02 -3.83
CA GLY A 31 -6.40 -7.19 -3.05
C GLY A 31 -7.85 -7.67 -3.26
N VAL A 32 -8.23 -8.67 -2.46
CA VAL A 32 -9.61 -9.12 -2.24
C VAL A 32 -9.93 -8.86 -0.77
N LEU A 33 -11.06 -8.20 -0.50
CA LEU A 33 -11.57 -7.99 0.84
C LEU A 33 -12.64 -9.05 1.12
N GLU A 34 -12.24 -10.12 1.80
CA GLU A 34 -13.15 -11.19 2.19
C GLU A 34 -13.93 -10.77 3.45
N ILE A 35 -15.19 -10.34 3.28
CA ILE A 35 -16.05 -9.91 4.39
C ILE A 35 -16.59 -11.14 5.11
N LYS A 36 -15.76 -11.72 5.99
CA LYS A 36 -16.21 -12.72 6.96
C LYS A 36 -17.02 -12.03 8.06
N PRO A 37 -18.22 -12.53 8.44
CA PRO A 37 -18.93 -12.01 9.60
C PRO A 37 -18.04 -12.15 10.84
N LYS A 38 -17.89 -11.07 11.61
CA LYS A 38 -16.89 -10.94 12.70
C LYS A 38 -17.19 -11.75 13.98
N SER A 39 -18.00 -12.81 13.88
CA SER A 39 -18.47 -13.63 14.99
C SER A 39 -18.58 -15.08 14.57
N ASN A 40 -18.26 -16.03 15.47
CA ASN A 40 -18.42 -17.48 15.26
C ASN A 40 -19.89 -17.96 15.18
N HIS A 41 -20.85 -17.05 14.94
CA HIS A 41 -22.13 -17.41 14.37
C HIS A 41 -21.94 -17.83 12.91
N VAL A 42 -21.47 -19.06 12.73
CA VAL A 42 -21.95 -19.88 11.61
C VAL A 42 -23.45 -20.01 11.84
N PHE A 43 -24.24 -19.18 11.17
CA PHE A 43 -25.67 -19.40 11.05
C PHE A 43 -25.84 -20.74 10.33
N SER A 44 -26.18 -21.80 11.06
CA SER A 44 -26.51 -23.07 10.43
C SER A 44 -27.75 -22.86 9.55
N ARG A 45 -27.94 -23.75 8.58
CA ARG A 45 -29.10 -23.79 7.68
C ARG A 45 -30.46 -23.95 8.42
N GLU A 46 -30.41 -24.11 9.74
CA GLU A 46 -31.55 -24.29 10.65
C GLU A 46 -31.87 -23.03 11.46
N GLY A 47 -30.95 -22.04 11.53
CA GLY A 47 -31.11 -20.81 12.32
C GLY A 47 -31.67 -19.62 11.54
N LEU A 48 -31.52 -19.62 10.21
CA LEU A 48 -32.24 -18.73 9.30
C LEU A 48 -33.52 -19.44 8.86
N ASP A 49 -34.61 -19.17 9.58
CA ASP A 49 -35.92 -19.74 9.27
C ASP A 49 -36.32 -19.36 7.83
N GLN A 50 -36.68 -20.36 7.01
CA GLN A 50 -36.99 -20.22 5.58
C GLN A 50 -38.24 -19.36 5.29
N VAL A 51 -38.80 -18.75 6.33
CA VAL A 51 -40.00 -17.90 6.33
C VAL A 51 -39.69 -16.48 5.80
N HIS A 52 -38.49 -15.95 6.05
CA HIS A 52 -38.19 -14.55 5.71
C HIS A 52 -37.88 -14.33 4.22
N LEU A 53 -37.12 -15.23 3.59
CA LEU A 53 -36.66 -15.12 2.20
C LEU A 53 -37.73 -15.37 1.12
N ARG A 54 -38.99 -15.60 1.51
CA ARG A 54 -40.04 -16.13 0.60
C ARG A 54 -40.33 -15.26 -0.62
N GLY A 55 -40.18 -13.94 -0.51
CA GLY A 55 -40.41 -13.01 -1.62
C GLY A 55 -39.17 -12.67 -2.43
N GLY A 56 -37.96 -12.88 -1.91
CA GLY A 56 -36.72 -12.36 -2.52
C GLY A 56 -35.74 -11.75 -1.54
N PHE A 57 -34.79 -10.95 -2.05
CA PHE A 57 -33.82 -10.19 -1.26
C PHE A 57 -33.33 -8.95 -2.03
N THR A 58 -32.76 -7.97 -1.35
CA THR A 58 -32.20 -6.76 -1.97
C THR A 58 -30.80 -6.47 -1.43
N THR A 59 -29.86 -6.16 -2.32
CA THR A 59 -28.48 -5.76 -1.97
C THR A 59 -28.24 -4.35 -2.49
N CYS A 60 -27.73 -3.46 -1.64
CA CYS A 60 -27.43 -2.06 -2.01
C CYS A 60 -26.05 -1.64 -1.53
N PHE A 61 -25.40 -0.75 -2.29
CA PHE A 61 -24.13 -0.13 -1.94
C PHE A 61 -23.84 1.12 -2.78
N TRP A 62 -23.03 2.02 -2.24
CA TRP A 62 -22.45 3.13 -3.00
C TRP A 62 -21.15 2.71 -3.68
N LEU A 63 -20.98 3.05 -4.97
CA LEU A 63 -19.85 2.68 -5.82
C LEU A 63 -19.14 3.92 -6.40
N TRP A 64 -17.81 3.97 -6.31
CA TRP A 64 -16.97 4.99 -6.94
C TRP A 64 -15.72 4.36 -7.60
N LEU A 65 -15.22 4.97 -8.68
CA LEU A 65 -14.08 4.48 -9.47
C LEU A 65 -13.08 5.61 -9.79
N ASP A 66 -11.76 5.38 -9.64
CA ASP A 66 -10.73 6.36 -10.07
C ASP A 66 -10.70 6.50 -11.60
N LYS A 67 -10.86 5.37 -12.30
CA LYS A 67 -10.62 5.20 -13.74
C LYS A 67 -11.64 4.24 -14.37
N PRO A 68 -11.92 4.36 -15.68
CA PRO A 68 -12.84 3.47 -16.37
C PRO A 68 -12.30 2.03 -16.39
N ALA A 69 -13.19 1.06 -16.19
CA ALA A 69 -12.89 -0.37 -16.24
C ALA A 69 -12.75 -0.81 -17.71
N GLY A 70 -11.56 -0.58 -18.29
CA GLY A 70 -11.24 -0.92 -19.69
C GLY A 70 -11.26 -2.41 -20.04
N LYS A 71 -11.63 -3.29 -19.10
CA LYS A 71 -11.94 -4.72 -19.28
C LYS A 71 -12.94 -5.19 -18.22
N ASP A 72 -13.60 -6.30 -18.54
CA ASP A 72 -14.45 -7.08 -17.64
C ASP A 72 -13.81 -7.23 -16.24
N SER A 73 -14.43 -6.63 -15.22
CA SER A 73 -13.90 -6.49 -13.84
C SER A 73 -14.95 -6.88 -12.81
N SER A 74 -14.57 -7.26 -11.59
CA SER A 74 -15.52 -7.60 -10.50
C SER A 74 -15.47 -6.57 -9.38
N ILE A 75 -16.63 -6.34 -8.77
CA ILE A 75 -16.85 -5.43 -7.63
C ILE A 75 -17.24 -6.26 -6.39
N LEU A 76 -18.27 -7.10 -6.55
CA LEU A 76 -18.91 -7.89 -5.49
C LEU A 76 -19.20 -9.28 -6.07
N TYR A 77 -18.91 -10.37 -5.37
CA TYR A 77 -19.17 -11.71 -5.90
C TYR A 77 -19.21 -12.80 -4.81
N GLN A 78 -19.95 -13.87 -5.07
CA GLN A 78 -20.15 -15.02 -4.19
C GLN A 78 -19.38 -16.22 -4.77
N TRP A 79 -18.45 -16.81 -4.01
CA TRP A 79 -17.64 -17.94 -4.48
C TRP A 79 -18.41 -19.26 -4.42
N ARG A 80 -18.39 -20.02 -5.52
CA ARG A 80 -18.81 -21.44 -5.55
C ARG A 80 -17.62 -22.37 -5.28
N ASN A 81 -16.49 -22.07 -5.93
CA ASN A 81 -15.21 -22.75 -5.78
C ASN A 81 -14.08 -21.82 -6.23
N ALA A 82 -12.82 -22.28 -6.24
CA ALA A 82 -11.67 -21.44 -6.58
C ALA A 82 -11.65 -20.87 -8.03
N SER A 83 -12.52 -21.36 -8.92
CA SER A 83 -12.64 -20.96 -10.32
C SER A 83 -13.96 -20.30 -10.71
N GLU A 84 -15.02 -20.41 -9.89
CA GLU A 84 -16.41 -20.05 -10.25
C GLU A 84 -17.14 -19.22 -9.17
N TYR A 85 -18.22 -18.56 -9.59
CA TYR A 85 -19.13 -17.79 -8.76
C TYR A 85 -20.58 -18.15 -9.10
N ASP A 86 -21.45 -18.07 -8.09
CA ASP A 86 -22.91 -18.20 -8.28
C ASP A 86 -23.56 -16.84 -8.59
N PHE A 87 -22.96 -15.76 -8.07
CA PHE A 87 -23.39 -14.38 -8.23
C PHE A 87 -22.17 -13.45 -8.37
N ARG A 88 -22.22 -12.50 -9.29
CA ARG A 88 -21.17 -11.51 -9.54
C ARG A 88 -21.76 -10.19 -10.00
N VAL A 89 -21.49 -9.11 -9.26
CA VAL A 89 -21.58 -7.73 -9.75
C VAL A 89 -20.21 -7.31 -10.27
N GLY A 90 -20.17 -6.88 -11.52
CA GLY A 90 -18.96 -6.46 -12.21
C GLY A 90 -19.17 -5.25 -13.11
N LEU A 91 -18.16 -4.97 -13.93
CA LEU A 91 -18.18 -3.89 -14.91
C LEU A 91 -17.77 -4.42 -16.28
N LYS A 92 -18.58 -4.10 -17.29
CA LYS A 92 -18.35 -4.47 -18.68
C LYS A 92 -18.52 -3.22 -19.55
N GLU A 93 -17.45 -2.75 -20.17
CA GLU A 93 -17.42 -1.47 -20.91
C GLU A 93 -17.90 -0.23 -20.13
N ASN A 94 -17.67 -0.21 -18.81
CA ASN A 94 -18.21 0.75 -17.85
C ASN A 94 -19.74 0.71 -17.64
N ALA A 95 -20.48 -0.26 -18.19
CA ALA A 95 -21.80 -0.60 -17.65
C ALA A 95 -21.63 -1.49 -16.42
N ILE A 96 -22.52 -1.35 -15.42
CA ILE A 96 -22.66 -2.34 -14.35
C ILE A 96 -23.22 -3.63 -14.96
N CYS A 97 -22.65 -4.77 -14.59
CA CYS A 97 -22.99 -6.08 -15.14
C CYS A 97 -23.25 -7.03 -13.97
N LEU A 98 -24.51 -7.40 -13.77
CA LEU A 98 -24.92 -8.48 -12.90
C LEU A 98 -24.85 -9.79 -13.71
N GLU A 99 -24.00 -10.70 -13.28
CA GLU A 99 -23.92 -12.07 -13.80
C GLU A 99 -24.34 -13.05 -12.71
N VAL A 100 -25.26 -13.95 -13.04
CA VAL A 100 -25.82 -14.95 -12.12
C VAL A 100 -25.76 -16.32 -12.79
N ARG A 101 -25.39 -17.34 -12.02
CA ARG A 101 -25.27 -18.73 -12.49
C ARG A 101 -26.48 -19.53 -12.01
N ASN A 102 -27.22 -20.14 -12.93
CA ASN A 102 -28.34 -21.01 -12.60
C ASN A 102 -27.87 -22.41 -12.18
N GLN A 103 -28.80 -23.26 -11.70
CA GLN A 103 -28.51 -24.65 -11.34
C GLN A 103 -28.03 -25.52 -12.53
N ALA A 104 -28.29 -25.10 -13.79
CA ALA A 104 -27.78 -25.73 -15.00
C ALA A 104 -26.36 -25.28 -15.39
N ASP A 105 -25.70 -24.47 -14.55
CA ASP A 105 -24.37 -23.88 -14.74
C ASP A 105 -24.28 -22.74 -15.79
N GLU A 106 -25.41 -22.36 -16.39
CA GLU A 106 -25.52 -21.29 -17.37
C GLU A 106 -25.39 -19.92 -16.70
N ILE A 107 -24.75 -18.96 -17.38
CA ILE A 107 -24.53 -17.61 -16.85
C ILE A 107 -25.50 -16.63 -17.52
N GLU A 108 -26.55 -16.29 -16.79
CA GLU A 108 -27.49 -15.23 -17.13
C GLU A 108 -26.90 -13.85 -16.80
N ARG A 109 -27.32 -12.80 -17.54
CA ARG A 109 -26.69 -11.49 -17.51
C ARG A 109 -27.70 -10.35 -17.60
N ILE A 110 -27.67 -9.47 -16.61
CA ILE A 110 -28.37 -8.18 -16.63
C ILE A 110 -27.30 -7.09 -16.69
N ILE A 111 -27.28 -6.35 -17.80
CA ILE A 111 -26.33 -5.28 -18.05
C ILE A 111 -27.07 -3.95 -17.93
N SER A 112 -26.43 -3.01 -17.26
CA SER A 112 -26.92 -1.64 -17.11
C SER A 112 -26.88 -0.89 -18.45
N GLU A 113 -27.95 -0.16 -18.78
CA GLU A 113 -27.94 0.74 -19.94
C GLU A 113 -27.07 1.98 -19.68
N LYS A 114 -27.02 2.44 -18.41
CA LYS A 114 -26.21 3.58 -17.99
C LYS A 114 -24.73 3.19 -17.81
N LYS A 115 -23.87 3.67 -18.70
CA LYS A 115 -22.41 3.59 -18.52
C LYS A 115 -21.96 4.55 -17.40
N ILE A 116 -21.40 4.00 -16.31
CA ILE A 116 -20.92 4.78 -15.18
C ILE A 116 -19.61 5.51 -15.52
N ASN A 117 -19.61 6.82 -15.31
CA ASN A 117 -18.43 7.67 -15.47
C ASN A 117 -17.54 7.55 -14.23
N PRO A 118 -16.21 7.46 -14.38
CA PRO A 118 -15.28 7.49 -13.25
C PRO A 118 -15.38 8.82 -12.48
N ARG A 119 -14.92 8.80 -11.23
CA ARG A 119 -14.87 9.92 -10.29
C ARG A 119 -16.23 10.53 -9.97
N LYS A 120 -17.25 9.68 -9.99
CA LYS A 120 -18.59 9.94 -9.45
C LYS A 120 -19.02 8.76 -8.59
N TRP A 121 -19.84 9.04 -7.60
CA TRP A 121 -20.53 8.03 -6.81
C TRP A 121 -21.85 7.64 -7.48
N TYR A 122 -22.20 6.37 -7.38
CA TYR A 122 -23.49 5.81 -7.82
C TYR A 122 -24.04 4.95 -6.70
N SER A 123 -25.31 5.14 -6.33
CA SER A 123 -26.02 4.16 -5.52
C SER A 123 -26.44 3.02 -6.45
N VAL A 124 -26.06 1.80 -6.11
CA VAL A 124 -26.30 0.58 -6.88
C VAL A 124 -27.17 -0.33 -6.03
N ILE A 125 -28.38 -0.61 -6.49
CA ILE A 125 -29.36 -1.42 -5.76
C ILE A 125 -29.80 -2.57 -6.67
N ILE A 126 -29.74 -3.79 -6.16
CA ILE A 126 -30.07 -5.03 -6.87
C ILE A 126 -31.16 -5.74 -6.09
N ARG A 127 -32.38 -5.75 -6.65
CA ARG A 127 -33.52 -6.53 -6.13
C ARG A 127 -33.54 -7.89 -6.83
N PHE A 128 -33.79 -8.93 -6.06
CA PHE A 128 -34.20 -10.26 -6.52
C PHE A 128 -35.58 -10.55 -5.95
N GLU A 129 -36.48 -11.07 -6.77
CA GLU A 129 -37.89 -11.30 -6.44
C GLU A 129 -38.33 -12.67 -6.97
N PHE A 130 -38.97 -13.49 -6.13
CA PHE A 130 -39.35 -14.87 -6.49
C PHE A 130 -40.87 -14.97 -6.71
N GLU A 131 -41.29 -15.53 -7.86
CA GLU A 131 -42.73 -15.62 -8.21
C GLU A 131 -43.57 -16.48 -7.25
N ASN A 132 -42.97 -17.46 -6.56
CA ASN A 132 -43.69 -18.44 -5.74
C ASN A 132 -43.59 -18.17 -4.22
N GLU A 133 -44.68 -17.63 -3.65
CA GLU A 133 -44.89 -17.52 -2.19
C GLU A 133 -44.95 -18.89 -1.48
N ASP A 134 -45.43 -19.93 -2.16
CA ASP A 134 -45.76 -21.24 -1.58
C ASP A 134 -44.54 -22.16 -1.48
N PHE A 135 -43.52 -21.68 -0.75
CA PHE A 135 -42.18 -22.26 -0.58
C PHE A 135 -42.19 -23.77 -0.25
N ASN A 136 -43.25 -24.27 0.41
CA ASN A 136 -43.42 -25.68 0.76
C ASN A 136 -43.58 -26.62 -0.46
N LYS A 137 -43.73 -26.08 -1.68
CA LYS A 137 -43.83 -26.84 -2.95
C LYS A 137 -42.56 -26.80 -3.81
N ARG A 138 -41.49 -26.11 -3.38
CA ARG A 138 -40.22 -26.01 -4.13
C ARG A 138 -39.46 -27.35 -4.12
N THR A 139 -39.87 -28.27 -5.00
CA THR A 139 -39.26 -29.60 -5.20
C THR A 139 -38.89 -29.91 -6.64
N SER A 140 -39.06 -28.97 -7.57
CA SER A 140 -38.54 -29.04 -8.94
C SER A 140 -37.77 -27.75 -9.26
N GLY A 141 -36.70 -27.87 -10.03
CA GLY A 141 -35.87 -26.75 -10.46
C GLY A 141 -36.50 -26.04 -11.64
N ASP A 142 -37.56 -25.28 -11.35
CA ASP A 142 -38.29 -24.40 -12.29
C ASP A 142 -38.57 -23.01 -11.66
N ASP A 143 -37.88 -22.66 -10.56
CA ASP A 143 -38.06 -21.40 -9.83
C ASP A 143 -37.52 -20.21 -10.65
N ILE A 144 -38.41 -19.33 -11.12
CA ILE A 144 -38.06 -18.06 -11.76
C ILE A 144 -37.80 -17.00 -10.69
N CYS A 145 -36.73 -16.22 -10.91
CA CYS A 145 -36.31 -15.12 -10.04
C CYS A 145 -36.11 -13.84 -10.86
N ASP A 146 -37.02 -12.87 -10.74
CA ASP A 146 -36.89 -11.57 -11.37
C ASP A 146 -35.81 -10.75 -10.66
N ALA A 147 -34.72 -10.47 -11.36
CA ALA A 147 -33.67 -9.60 -10.89
C ALA A 147 -33.79 -8.22 -11.55
N SER A 148 -33.70 -7.17 -10.74
CA SER A 148 -33.82 -5.77 -11.18
C SER A 148 -32.67 -4.94 -10.61
N LEU A 149 -31.96 -4.26 -11.51
CA LEU A 149 -30.86 -3.35 -11.22
C LEU A 149 -31.38 -1.91 -11.24
N PHE A 150 -31.10 -1.16 -10.18
CA PHE A 150 -31.41 0.25 -10.02
C PHE A 150 -30.11 1.03 -9.83
N ILE A 151 -30.02 2.21 -10.43
CA ILE A 151 -28.89 3.13 -10.32
C ILE A 151 -29.41 4.51 -9.94
N ASN A 152 -28.96 5.02 -8.79
CA ASN A 152 -29.41 6.27 -8.18
C ASN A 152 -30.93 6.30 -8.00
N GLY A 153 -31.47 5.33 -7.24
CA GLY A 153 -32.91 5.12 -6.99
C GLY A 153 -33.73 4.63 -8.19
N ASN A 154 -33.33 5.00 -9.41
CA ASN A 154 -34.06 4.75 -10.64
C ASN A 154 -33.78 3.35 -11.18
N MET A 155 -34.81 2.62 -11.59
CA MET A 155 -34.65 1.33 -12.29
C MET A 155 -33.83 1.54 -13.58
N ASP A 156 -32.94 0.59 -13.88
CA ASP A 156 -31.98 0.69 -15.00
C ASP A 156 -32.12 -0.47 -15.98
N SER A 157 -32.17 -1.70 -15.48
CA SER A 157 -32.47 -2.89 -16.28
C SER A 157 -32.97 -4.04 -15.40
N SER A 158 -33.71 -4.96 -15.99
CA SER A 158 -34.28 -6.12 -15.30
C SER A 158 -34.25 -7.36 -16.19
N GLY A 159 -34.33 -8.54 -15.58
CA GLY A 159 -34.41 -9.82 -16.29
C GLY A 159 -34.81 -10.97 -15.37
N SER A 160 -35.65 -11.86 -15.90
CA SER A 160 -36.07 -13.09 -15.23
C SER A 160 -34.96 -14.12 -15.32
N ILE A 161 -34.43 -14.55 -14.17
CA ILE A 161 -33.37 -15.56 -14.07
C ILE A 161 -34.01 -16.92 -13.79
N SER A 162 -33.71 -17.90 -14.62
CA SER A 162 -34.13 -19.28 -14.42
C SER A 162 -33.34 -19.93 -13.28
N ASN A 163 -33.99 -20.77 -12.47
CA ASN A 163 -33.36 -21.82 -11.67
C ASN A 163 -32.20 -21.35 -10.77
N TYR A 164 -32.32 -20.16 -10.18
CA TYR A 164 -31.29 -19.58 -9.31
C TYR A 164 -31.54 -19.90 -7.83
N ASN A 165 -30.52 -20.43 -7.15
CA ASN A 165 -30.50 -20.61 -5.69
C ASN A 165 -29.40 -19.73 -5.07
N PRO A 166 -29.72 -18.60 -4.41
CA PRO A 166 -28.71 -17.67 -3.91
C PRO A 166 -27.89 -18.17 -2.70
N PHE A 167 -28.22 -19.31 -2.09
CA PHE A 167 -27.82 -19.62 -0.71
C PHE A 167 -27.11 -20.96 -0.49
N ASP A 168 -26.56 -21.59 -1.53
CA ASP A 168 -25.69 -22.76 -1.35
C ASP A 168 -24.30 -22.39 -0.76
N TYR A 169 -23.90 -21.11 -0.82
CA TYR A 169 -22.63 -20.60 -0.28
C TYR A 169 -22.80 -19.34 0.58
N VAL A 170 -22.11 -19.30 1.73
CA VAL A 170 -22.39 -18.35 2.83
C VAL A 170 -21.58 -17.04 2.75
N SER A 171 -20.63 -16.90 1.82
CA SER A 171 -19.70 -15.76 1.77
C SER A 171 -19.77 -14.93 0.48
N VAL A 172 -20.07 -13.64 0.64
CA VAL A 172 -19.89 -12.61 -0.39
C VAL A 172 -18.55 -11.92 -0.19
N SER A 173 -17.75 -11.83 -1.26
CA SER A 173 -16.44 -11.18 -1.30
C SER A 173 -16.51 -9.84 -2.03
N VAL A 174 -15.76 -8.85 -1.54
CA VAL A 174 -15.56 -7.56 -2.20
C VAL A 174 -14.21 -7.55 -2.93
N GLY A 175 -14.23 -7.15 -4.20
CA GLY A 175 -13.03 -6.88 -4.99
C GLY A 175 -12.78 -7.85 -6.15
N ARG A 176 -11.50 -8.15 -6.41
CA ARG A 176 -11.06 -8.65 -7.72
C ARG A 176 -11.12 -10.18 -7.85
N PHE A 177 -12.17 -10.69 -8.50
CA PHE A 177 -12.14 -12.02 -9.10
C PHE A 177 -11.04 -12.10 -10.19
N ARG A 178 -9.97 -12.85 -9.89
CA ARG A 178 -8.76 -13.06 -10.74
C ARG A 178 -7.87 -11.80 -10.91
N LYS A 179 -6.59 -12.02 -11.26
CA LYS A 179 -5.49 -11.03 -11.15
C LYS A 179 -5.44 -9.97 -12.26
N ILE A 180 -6.46 -9.13 -12.37
CA ILE A 180 -6.44 -7.92 -13.20
C ILE A 180 -5.73 -6.78 -12.43
N LYS A 181 -4.79 -6.07 -13.08
CA LYS A 181 -3.82 -5.15 -12.46
C LYS A 181 -4.22 -3.66 -12.43
N SER A 182 -5.49 -3.32 -12.60
CA SER A 182 -5.87 -1.92 -12.91
C SER A 182 -7.22 -1.43 -12.38
N PHE A 183 -7.91 -2.19 -11.53
CA PHE A 183 -9.18 -1.76 -10.95
C PHE A 183 -8.95 -1.06 -9.61
N LYS A 184 -9.10 0.27 -9.57
CA LYS A 184 -9.10 1.08 -8.34
C LYS A 184 -10.43 1.83 -8.22
N GLY A 185 -11.04 1.72 -7.04
CA GLY A 185 -12.30 2.36 -6.69
C GLY A 185 -12.56 2.25 -5.19
N ALA A 186 -13.81 2.53 -4.80
CA ALA A 186 -14.29 2.37 -3.44
C ALA A 186 -15.72 1.80 -3.44
N ILE A 187 -16.03 1.06 -2.38
CA ILE A 187 -17.41 0.74 -2.00
C ILE A 187 -17.66 1.32 -0.61
N ALA A 188 -18.82 1.91 -0.42
CA ALA A 188 -19.35 2.29 0.89
C ALA A 188 -20.76 1.71 1.08
N GLU A 189 -21.14 1.55 2.34
CA GLU A 189 -22.50 1.21 2.77
C GLU A 189 -23.10 -0.04 2.09
N LEU A 190 -22.39 -1.15 2.11
CA LEU A 190 -22.98 -2.42 1.68
C LEU A 190 -24.00 -2.90 2.73
N PHE A 191 -25.28 -2.93 2.34
CA PHE A 191 -26.36 -3.61 3.07
C PHE A 191 -26.92 -4.79 2.27
N VAL A 192 -27.48 -5.77 3.00
CA VAL A 192 -28.36 -6.80 2.44
C VAL A 192 -29.66 -6.84 3.26
N PHE A 193 -30.79 -6.70 2.57
CA PHE A 193 -32.15 -6.89 3.08
C PHE A 193 -32.64 -8.28 2.66
N PHE A 194 -33.12 -9.10 3.60
CA PHE A 194 -33.64 -10.44 3.29
C PHE A 194 -35.11 -10.43 2.80
N TYR A 195 -35.45 -9.42 2.01
CA TYR A 195 -36.74 -9.22 1.34
C TYR A 195 -36.54 -8.32 0.11
N PRO A 196 -37.41 -8.41 -0.92
CA PRO A 196 -37.41 -7.44 -2.02
C PRO A 196 -37.89 -6.08 -1.49
N LEU A 197 -37.16 -5.01 -1.79
CA LEU A 197 -37.66 -3.65 -1.60
C LEU A 197 -38.59 -3.29 -2.75
N ASP A 198 -39.76 -2.74 -2.42
CA ASP A 198 -40.60 -2.05 -3.41
C ASP A 198 -39.94 -0.73 -3.86
N THR A 199 -40.45 -0.13 -4.93
CA THR A 199 -39.87 1.09 -5.50
C THR A 199 -39.80 2.23 -4.48
N ALA A 200 -40.81 2.33 -3.60
CA ALA A 200 -40.84 3.33 -2.52
C ALA A 200 -39.71 3.10 -1.51
N GLY A 201 -39.46 1.87 -1.06
CA GLY A 201 -38.32 1.54 -0.18
C GLY A 201 -36.95 1.70 -0.85
N ILE A 202 -36.87 1.58 -2.18
CA ILE A 202 -35.67 1.87 -2.97
C ILE A 202 -35.41 3.39 -3.07
N GLU A 203 -36.47 4.19 -3.22
CA GLU A 203 -36.42 5.65 -3.22
C GLU A 203 -36.12 6.22 -1.81
N GLU A 204 -36.78 5.72 -0.76
CA GLU A 204 -36.51 6.01 0.66
C GLU A 204 -35.02 5.79 0.95
N HIS A 205 -34.50 4.60 0.63
CA HIS A 205 -33.10 4.28 0.91
C HIS A 205 -32.09 5.08 0.07
N PHE A 206 -32.47 5.49 -1.16
CA PHE A 206 -31.62 6.34 -1.99
C PHE A 206 -31.57 7.79 -1.48
N GLU A 207 -32.71 8.37 -1.11
CA GLU A 207 -32.72 9.72 -0.53
C GLU A 207 -32.13 9.76 0.88
N ASP A 208 -32.31 8.72 1.71
CA ASP A 208 -31.60 8.58 2.99
C ASP A 208 -30.08 8.60 2.78
N GLY A 209 -29.55 7.80 1.85
CA GLY A 209 -28.13 7.81 1.51
C GLY A 209 -27.67 9.15 0.91
N LEU A 210 -28.50 9.82 0.10
CA LEU A 210 -28.22 11.18 -0.35
C LEU A 210 -28.26 12.20 0.80
N ASN A 211 -29.05 12.00 1.83
CA ASN A 211 -29.16 12.91 2.98
C ASN A 211 -28.01 12.68 3.98
N GLU A 212 -27.59 11.43 4.24
CA GLU A 212 -26.32 11.12 4.92
C GLU A 212 -25.12 11.75 4.16
N LEU A 213 -25.20 11.88 2.83
CA LEU A 213 -24.21 12.57 1.99
C LEU A 213 -24.31 14.12 1.97
N LYS A 214 -25.52 14.70 2.06
CA LYS A 214 -25.73 16.17 2.03
C LYS A 214 -25.49 16.83 3.39
N ASN A 215 -25.84 16.16 4.49
CA ASN A 215 -26.06 16.81 5.79
C ASN A 215 -24.81 16.89 6.70
N GLY A 216 -23.63 16.43 6.25
CA GLY A 216 -22.36 16.58 6.96
C GLY A 216 -22.14 15.66 8.18
N ASP A 217 -23.21 15.24 8.87
CA ASP A 217 -23.15 14.23 9.96
C ASP A 217 -22.55 12.91 9.48
N GLY A 218 -22.66 12.61 8.18
CA GLY A 218 -21.85 11.64 7.45
C GLY A 218 -20.36 12.01 7.37
N GLN A 219 -19.72 12.38 8.50
CA GLN A 219 -18.32 12.81 8.61
C GLN A 219 -17.30 11.85 7.99
N PHE A 220 -17.71 10.61 7.72
CA PHE A 220 -16.91 9.58 7.08
C PHE A 220 -16.96 9.66 5.54
N LEU A 221 -18.16 9.86 4.97
CA LEU A 221 -18.35 10.01 3.52
C LEU A 221 -17.95 11.41 3.06
N GLN A 222 -18.23 12.45 3.85
CA GLN A 222 -17.77 13.82 3.60
C GLN A 222 -16.25 13.85 3.38
N LYS A 223 -15.47 13.30 4.32
CA LYS A 223 -13.99 13.20 4.24
C LYS A 223 -13.47 12.36 3.04
N ILE A 224 -14.33 11.62 2.34
CA ILE A 224 -13.98 10.88 1.11
C ILE A 224 -14.33 11.72 -0.13
N PHE A 225 -15.47 12.42 -0.15
CA PHE A 225 -15.79 13.40 -1.19
C PHE A 225 -14.81 14.58 -1.18
N ASP A 226 -14.49 15.12 -0.01
CA ASP A 226 -13.52 16.19 0.19
C ASP A 226 -12.15 15.80 -0.38
N LYS A 227 -11.79 14.51 -0.34
CA LYS A 227 -10.52 13.98 -0.85
C LYS A 227 -10.36 14.04 -2.37
N ASP A 228 -11.46 14.22 -3.11
CA ASP A 228 -11.47 14.39 -4.57
C ASP A 228 -12.06 15.74 -5.05
N GLN A 229 -12.80 16.47 -4.20
CA GLN A 229 -13.40 17.78 -4.54
C GLN A 229 -13.04 18.97 -3.62
N ALA A 230 -12.59 18.75 -2.38
CA ALA A 230 -12.30 19.81 -1.40
C ALA A 230 -10.89 19.72 -0.77
N ASP A 231 -9.93 19.15 -1.51
CA ASP A 231 -8.52 19.49 -1.32
C ASP A 231 -8.38 20.95 -1.79
N PHE A 232 -8.38 21.91 -0.84
CA PHE A 232 -8.49 23.37 -1.06
C PHE A 232 -7.40 23.97 -1.99
N ASN A 233 -6.48 23.15 -2.49
CA ASN A 233 -5.36 23.50 -3.36
C ASN A 233 -5.38 22.78 -4.72
N ARG A 234 -6.55 22.60 -5.36
CA ARG A 234 -6.66 22.01 -6.72
C ARG A 234 -7.45 22.87 -7.70
N GLN A 235 -6.94 22.98 -8.93
CA GLN A 235 -7.68 23.55 -10.06
C GLN A 235 -8.88 22.66 -10.43
N ALA A 236 -10.08 23.24 -10.38
CA ALA A 236 -11.28 22.68 -10.99
C ALA A 236 -11.53 23.30 -12.36
N PHE A 237 -11.71 22.47 -13.40
CA PHE A 237 -12.10 22.94 -14.73
C PHE A 237 -13.62 23.03 -14.82
N ALA A 238 -14.16 24.25 -14.81
CA ALA A 238 -15.56 24.48 -15.14
C ALA A 238 -15.85 24.01 -16.58
N THR A 239 -17.00 23.38 -16.80
CA THR A 239 -17.44 22.93 -18.13
C THR A 239 -18.70 23.68 -18.55
N GLU A 240 -18.86 23.91 -19.85
CA GLU A 240 -19.80 24.91 -20.42
C GLU A 240 -21.26 24.78 -19.96
N LYS A 241 -21.72 23.59 -19.52
CA LYS A 241 -23.09 23.35 -19.04
C LYS A 241 -23.55 24.23 -17.86
N HIS A 242 -22.65 24.98 -17.22
CA HIS A 242 -22.99 25.92 -16.14
C HIS A 242 -22.49 27.36 -16.37
N ILE A 243 -22.14 27.73 -17.61
CA ILE A 243 -21.71 29.09 -17.97
C ILE A 243 -22.72 29.70 -18.96
N PRO A 244 -23.41 30.81 -18.63
CA PRO A 244 -24.28 31.50 -19.59
C PRO A 244 -23.50 32.09 -20.79
N ASP A 245 -24.08 32.00 -21.99
CA ASP A 245 -23.49 32.45 -23.27
C ASP A 245 -23.07 33.94 -23.32
N GLU A 246 -23.52 34.75 -22.37
CA GLU A 246 -23.16 36.16 -22.23
C GLU A 246 -21.73 36.36 -21.70
N VAL A 247 -21.20 35.39 -20.94
CA VAL A 247 -19.86 35.46 -20.32
C VAL A 247 -18.76 35.26 -21.37
N LEU A 248 -18.96 34.35 -22.32
CA LEU A 248 -17.95 34.00 -23.34
C LEU A 248 -17.72 35.09 -24.40
N LYS A 249 -18.64 36.06 -24.54
CA LYS A 249 -18.61 37.08 -25.61
C LYS A 249 -17.67 38.27 -25.34
N ASN A 250 -17.01 38.33 -24.19
CA ASN A 250 -16.31 39.52 -23.70
C ASN A 250 -14.79 39.33 -23.42
N VAL A 251 -14.16 38.29 -23.98
CA VAL A 251 -12.72 38.01 -23.78
C VAL A 251 -11.95 38.28 -25.08
N ASP A 252 -11.37 39.49 -25.18
CA ASP A 252 -10.45 39.89 -26.25
C ASP A 252 -9.05 40.17 -25.66
N VAL A 253 -7.99 39.85 -26.42
CA VAL A 253 -6.60 39.76 -25.91
C VAL A 253 -5.60 40.38 -26.89
N SER A 254 -5.19 41.61 -26.61
CA SER A 254 -4.20 42.35 -27.41
C SER A 254 -2.77 41.74 -27.30
N PRO A 255 -2.06 41.53 -28.42
CA PRO A 255 -0.75 40.86 -28.43
C PRO A 255 0.45 41.83 -28.47
N ASP A 256 0.80 42.48 -27.35
CA ASP A 256 2.04 43.27 -27.22
C ASP A 256 2.59 43.19 -25.78
N PHE A 257 3.57 42.31 -25.53
CA PHE A 257 4.18 42.17 -24.19
C PHE A 257 5.58 41.52 -24.16
N PHE A 258 6.60 42.13 -24.78
CA PHE A 258 8.01 41.81 -24.47
C PHE A 258 8.96 43.00 -24.72
N GLN A 259 9.51 43.58 -23.64
CA GLN A 259 10.86 44.14 -23.63
C GLN A 259 11.44 44.21 -22.20
N THR A 260 12.75 44.11 -22.09
CA THR A 260 13.52 43.89 -20.85
C THR A 260 14.69 44.85 -20.73
N VAL A 261 15.00 45.29 -19.50
CA VAL A 261 16.26 45.96 -19.12
C VAL A 261 16.66 45.50 -17.70
N LYS A 262 17.96 45.53 -17.38
CA LYS A 262 18.59 45.15 -16.09
C LYS A 262 19.16 46.40 -15.38
N GLU A 263 19.58 46.28 -14.11
CA GLU A 263 20.92 46.62 -13.56
C GLU A 263 20.94 46.97 -12.06
N GLU A 264 22.09 46.69 -11.42
CA GLU A 264 22.54 47.08 -10.06
C GLU A 264 23.93 47.79 -10.23
N PRO A 265 24.84 47.97 -9.22
CA PRO A 265 24.78 47.87 -7.74
C PRO A 265 25.49 49.06 -7.01
N ASN A 266 25.63 49.02 -5.66
CA ASN A 266 26.94 49.07 -4.92
C ASN A 266 26.95 49.63 -3.46
N ASN A 267 27.79 48.96 -2.64
CA ASN A 267 28.73 49.40 -1.57
C ASN A 267 28.33 49.98 -0.16
N GLU A 268 28.70 49.18 0.86
CA GLU A 268 29.68 49.44 1.96
C GLU A 268 29.47 50.51 3.09
N ASP A 269 29.48 50.04 4.35
CA ASP A 269 30.56 50.21 5.39
C ASP A 269 30.22 50.72 6.84
N LEU A 270 30.95 50.13 7.83
CA LEU A 270 31.29 50.59 9.22
C LEU A 270 30.40 50.41 10.49
N ASN A 271 30.76 49.37 11.28
CA ASN A 271 31.13 49.31 12.72
C ASN A 271 30.22 49.75 13.92
N ASP A 272 29.82 48.73 14.70
CA ASP A 272 29.81 48.57 16.18
C ASP A 272 29.78 49.77 17.18
N ARG A 273 28.72 49.83 18.02
CA ARG A 273 28.87 49.79 19.50
C ARG A 273 27.59 49.49 20.31
N ASP A 274 27.83 49.07 21.55
CA ASP A 274 26.95 49.05 22.74
C ASP A 274 25.67 48.16 22.72
N GLN A 275 25.76 46.99 23.38
CA GLN A 275 24.85 45.84 23.21
C GLN A 275 23.94 45.53 24.44
N ASN A 276 23.74 46.47 25.36
CA ASN A 276 23.04 46.23 26.64
C ASN A 276 21.65 46.90 26.80
N ASN A 277 21.14 47.59 25.77
CA ASN A 277 19.75 48.07 25.74
C ASN A 277 18.88 47.36 24.68
N MET A 278 19.43 46.42 23.90
CA MET A 278 18.79 45.97 22.66
C MET A 278 17.47 45.19 22.83
N GLU A 279 17.21 44.45 23.91
CA GLU A 279 15.91 43.72 24.00
C GLU A 279 14.71 44.64 24.31
N GLU A 280 14.95 45.86 24.81
CA GLU A 280 13.91 46.90 24.98
C GLU A 280 13.90 47.86 23.77
N ILE A 281 15.09 48.27 23.29
CA ILE A 281 15.21 49.12 22.08
C ILE A 281 14.78 48.38 20.80
N GLU A 282 15.08 47.10 20.58
CA GLU A 282 14.59 46.37 19.40
C GLU A 282 13.06 46.16 19.42
N ALA A 283 12.43 46.24 20.60
CA ALA A 283 10.98 46.20 20.74
C ALA A 283 10.37 47.57 20.43
N GLU A 284 10.93 48.66 20.97
CA GLU A 284 10.53 50.03 20.63
C GLU A 284 10.84 50.39 19.17
N GLU A 285 11.98 49.97 18.61
CA GLU A 285 12.34 50.16 17.20
C GLU A 285 11.43 49.35 16.28
N ARG A 286 11.09 48.08 16.60
CA ARG A 286 10.09 47.35 15.79
C ARG A 286 8.71 48.00 15.85
N ALA A 287 8.29 48.52 17.01
CA ALA A 287 7.04 49.27 17.12
C ALA A 287 7.09 50.59 16.34
N ALA A 288 8.20 51.34 16.42
CA ALA A 288 8.39 52.61 15.73
C ALA A 288 8.55 52.45 14.22
N ASP A 289 9.18 51.37 13.76
CA ASP A 289 9.33 51.05 12.34
C ASP A 289 8.01 50.54 11.74
N GLU A 290 7.20 49.77 12.50
CA GLU A 290 5.85 49.37 12.09
C GLU A 290 4.89 50.58 12.05
N GLU A 291 4.92 51.45 13.06
CA GLU A 291 4.14 52.70 13.10
C GLU A 291 4.58 53.70 12.02
N SER A 292 5.88 53.82 11.76
CA SER A 292 6.42 54.60 10.64
C SER A 292 5.93 54.06 9.29
N VAL A 293 5.92 52.74 9.08
CA VAL A 293 5.35 52.13 7.86
C VAL A 293 3.85 52.42 7.75
N LYS A 294 3.10 52.35 8.85
CA LYS A 294 1.65 52.67 8.89
C LYS A 294 1.40 54.14 8.53
N GLN A 295 2.17 55.08 9.08
CA GLN A 295 2.09 56.51 8.75
C GLN A 295 2.50 56.82 7.30
N ASN A 296 3.56 56.20 6.78
CA ASN A 296 3.98 56.38 5.38
C ASN A 296 2.96 55.82 4.38
N LEU A 297 2.30 54.69 4.69
CA LEU A 297 1.22 54.17 3.85
C LEU A 297 -0.03 55.08 3.87
N ASN A 298 -0.38 55.65 5.03
CA ASN A 298 -1.45 56.64 5.12
C ASN A 298 -1.13 57.92 4.33
N MET A 299 0.09 58.45 4.41
CA MET A 299 0.54 59.56 3.57
C MET A 299 0.45 59.22 2.07
N PHE A 300 0.86 58.02 1.67
CA PHE A 300 0.74 57.56 0.28
C PHE A 300 -0.74 57.51 -0.19
N ILE A 301 -1.67 57.09 0.66
CA ILE A 301 -3.11 57.07 0.37
C ILE A 301 -3.66 58.50 0.24
N ILE A 302 -3.24 59.41 1.11
CA ILE A 302 -3.63 60.84 1.09
C ILE A 302 -3.12 61.55 -0.17
N ASP A 303 -1.87 61.29 -0.56
CA ASP A 303 -1.25 61.86 -1.77
C ASP A 303 -1.79 61.23 -3.08
N ASN A 304 -2.39 60.03 -2.99
CA ASN A 304 -2.99 59.32 -4.13
C ASN A 304 -4.51 59.08 -3.93
N PRO A 305 -5.35 60.13 -3.80
CA PRO A 305 -6.76 59.97 -3.44
C PRO A 305 -7.59 59.23 -4.50
N GLY A 306 -7.14 59.19 -5.76
CA GLY A 306 -7.74 58.36 -6.82
C GLY A 306 -7.49 56.85 -6.67
N LEU A 307 -6.58 56.44 -5.78
CA LEU A 307 -6.31 55.05 -5.41
C LEU A 307 -6.96 54.65 -4.08
N SER A 308 -7.30 55.60 -3.20
CA SER A 308 -7.93 55.35 -1.89
C SER A 308 -9.12 54.38 -1.99
N ASN A 309 -10.16 54.71 -2.75
CA ASN A 309 -11.30 53.82 -2.99
C ASN A 309 -10.93 52.43 -3.58
N GLN A 310 -9.79 52.30 -4.26
CA GLN A 310 -9.32 51.01 -4.82
C GLN A 310 -8.56 50.17 -3.79
N ILE A 311 -7.84 50.83 -2.87
CA ILE A 311 -7.14 50.23 -1.74
C ILE A 311 -8.14 49.81 -0.65
N GLU A 312 -9.18 50.61 -0.42
CA GLU A 312 -10.34 50.25 0.40
C GLU A 312 -11.08 49.02 -0.18
N GLN A 313 -11.36 49.03 -1.49
CA GLN A 313 -11.95 47.86 -2.18
C GLN A 313 -11.05 46.61 -2.15
N LEU A 314 -9.73 46.78 -2.09
CA LEU A 314 -8.76 45.70 -1.90
C LEU A 314 -8.86 45.09 -0.48
N ALA A 315 -9.06 45.91 0.55
CA ALA A 315 -9.22 45.41 1.92
C ALA A 315 -10.58 44.75 2.18
N ASN A 316 -11.67 45.35 1.66
CA ASN A 316 -13.04 45.02 2.05
C ASN A 316 -13.65 43.82 1.27
N ASN A 317 -13.22 43.55 0.02
CA ASN A 317 -13.73 42.41 -0.74
C ASN A 317 -13.08 41.08 -0.29
N TYR A 318 -13.64 40.37 0.69
CA TYR A 318 -13.10 39.05 1.09
C TYR A 318 -13.11 38.00 -0.05
N ASP A 319 -14.00 38.12 -1.04
CA ASP A 319 -14.12 37.18 -2.17
C ASP A 319 -12.88 37.16 -3.09
N TRP A 320 -12.21 38.30 -3.34
CA TRP A 320 -10.97 38.24 -4.12
C TRP A 320 -9.85 37.60 -3.31
N LEU A 321 -9.87 37.67 -1.98
CA LEU A 321 -8.88 37.07 -1.09
C LEU A 321 -8.98 35.53 -1.11
N LEU A 322 -10.21 34.99 -1.14
CA LEU A 322 -10.48 33.59 -1.47
C LEU A 322 -10.01 33.23 -2.89
N THR A 323 -10.30 34.10 -3.86
CA THR A 323 -9.89 33.92 -5.27
C THR A 323 -8.35 33.90 -5.42
N VAL A 324 -7.61 34.73 -4.68
CA VAL A 324 -6.14 34.75 -4.65
C VAL A 324 -5.63 33.44 -4.09
N THR A 325 -6.20 32.98 -2.97
CA THR A 325 -5.83 31.69 -2.35
C THR A 325 -6.03 30.54 -3.36
N SER A 326 -7.14 30.56 -4.12
CA SER A 326 -7.43 29.62 -5.21
C SER A 326 -6.57 29.78 -6.48
N ILE A 327 -5.79 30.86 -6.64
CA ILE A 327 -4.84 31.06 -7.75
C ILE A 327 -3.41 30.72 -7.30
N LEU A 328 -3.04 31.07 -6.07
CA LEU A 328 -1.73 30.76 -5.49
C LEU A 328 -1.53 29.26 -5.25
N SER A 329 -2.61 28.51 -5.04
CA SER A 329 -2.58 27.05 -4.97
C SER A 329 -2.28 26.35 -6.31
N THR A 330 -2.06 27.09 -7.41
CA THR A 330 -1.97 26.52 -8.77
C THR A 330 -0.60 26.69 -9.45
N GLY A 331 0.42 27.15 -8.74
CA GLY A 331 1.78 27.26 -9.23
C GLY A 331 2.75 27.67 -8.12
N ASP A 332 4.03 27.35 -8.26
CA ASP A 332 4.99 27.46 -7.17
C ASP A 332 5.10 28.89 -6.61
N ILE A 333 4.71 29.02 -5.33
CA ILE A 333 5.11 30.08 -4.41
C ILE A 333 6.52 29.73 -3.92
N THR A 334 7.39 30.72 -3.66
CA THR A 334 8.66 30.41 -2.98
C THR A 334 8.40 29.84 -1.58
N LYS A 335 9.38 29.11 -1.03
CA LYS A 335 9.30 28.49 0.31
C LYS A 335 9.02 29.52 1.42
N ASP A 336 9.37 30.78 1.16
CA ASP A 336 9.24 31.93 2.05
C ASP A 336 7.96 32.77 1.81
N GLY A 337 7.05 32.29 0.96
CA GLY A 337 5.73 32.89 0.75
C GLY A 337 5.66 34.06 -0.24
N ALA A 338 6.64 34.19 -1.13
CA ALA A 338 6.73 35.31 -2.07
C ALA A 338 6.02 35.06 -3.42
N ILE A 339 5.34 36.09 -3.94
CA ILE A 339 4.67 36.08 -5.24
C ILE A 339 5.35 37.07 -6.19
N GLU A 340 5.83 36.64 -7.35
CA GLU A 340 6.28 37.53 -8.44
C GLU A 340 5.27 38.66 -8.72
N ILE A 341 5.72 39.92 -8.74
CA ILE A 341 4.85 41.09 -8.99
C ILE A 341 4.04 40.94 -10.31
N PRO A 342 4.62 40.48 -11.45
CA PRO A 342 3.85 40.21 -12.68
C PRO A 342 2.75 39.15 -12.56
N ARG A 343 2.81 38.23 -11.58
CA ARG A 343 1.71 37.29 -11.28
C ARG A 343 0.64 37.99 -10.43
N PHE A 344 1.05 38.72 -9.40
CA PHE A 344 0.12 39.50 -8.54
C PHE A 344 -0.72 40.51 -9.36
N MET A 345 -0.13 41.18 -10.35
CA MET A 345 -0.84 42.03 -11.31
C MET A 345 -2.00 41.32 -12.05
N LYS A 346 -1.86 40.03 -12.39
CA LYS A 346 -2.92 39.26 -13.06
C LYS A 346 -4.09 39.00 -12.11
N ILE A 347 -3.80 38.76 -10.84
CA ILE A 347 -4.80 38.48 -9.79
C ILE A 347 -5.66 39.73 -9.55
N LEU A 348 -5.05 40.90 -9.38
CA LEU A 348 -5.78 42.17 -9.24
C LEU A 348 -6.66 42.48 -10.47
N LYS A 349 -6.20 42.14 -11.67
CA LYS A 349 -7.00 42.27 -12.91
C LYS A 349 -8.24 41.35 -12.89
N PHE A 350 -8.15 40.14 -12.36
CA PHE A 350 -9.33 39.27 -12.13
C PHE A 350 -10.28 39.87 -11.10
N SER A 351 -9.76 40.46 -10.02
CA SER A 351 -10.53 41.19 -9.00
C SER A 351 -11.21 42.46 -9.52
N LYS A 352 -11.01 42.85 -10.79
CA LYS A 352 -11.40 44.13 -11.40
C LYS A 352 -10.75 45.38 -10.77
N ILE A 353 -9.78 45.20 -9.87
CA ILE A 353 -9.06 46.27 -9.17
C ILE A 353 -8.00 46.85 -10.13
N LYS A 354 -8.00 48.18 -10.32
CA LYS A 354 -7.25 48.88 -11.39
C LYS A 354 -5.98 49.59 -10.89
N LEU A 355 -5.31 49.01 -9.89
CA LEU A 355 -4.04 49.51 -9.40
C LEU A 355 -2.95 49.39 -10.50
N PRO A 356 -2.19 50.46 -10.82
CA PRO A 356 -1.09 50.40 -11.77
C PRO A 356 0.13 49.69 -11.16
N LYS A 357 0.95 49.06 -12.00
CA LYS A 357 2.13 48.29 -11.53
C LYS A 357 3.11 49.13 -10.71
N SER A 358 3.29 50.42 -11.04
CA SER A 358 4.13 51.33 -10.26
C SER A 358 3.64 51.42 -8.82
N ALA A 359 2.39 51.83 -8.59
CA ALA A 359 1.82 51.98 -7.25
C ALA A 359 1.94 50.72 -6.38
N ILE A 360 1.93 49.53 -6.99
CA ILE A 360 2.15 48.27 -6.27
C ILE A 360 3.63 48.05 -5.92
N VAL A 361 4.57 48.42 -6.77
CA VAL A 361 6.01 48.45 -6.40
C VAL A 361 6.23 49.50 -5.31
N ASP A 362 5.70 50.70 -5.49
CA ASP A 362 5.81 51.82 -4.54
C ASP A 362 5.26 51.41 -3.16
N MET A 363 4.05 50.83 -3.10
CA MET A 363 3.45 50.30 -1.87
C MET A 363 4.28 49.16 -1.26
N VAL A 364 4.78 48.21 -2.06
CA VAL A 364 5.54 47.03 -1.57
C VAL A 364 6.91 47.42 -1.01
N ASP A 365 7.56 48.41 -1.62
CA ASP A 365 8.83 48.98 -1.15
C ASP A 365 8.58 49.85 0.11
N ILE A 366 7.50 50.65 0.17
CA ILE A 366 7.07 51.41 1.37
C ILE A 366 6.79 50.46 2.55
N THR A 367 6.05 49.36 2.35
CA THR A 367 5.74 48.41 3.42
C THR A 367 6.89 47.44 3.74
N LYS A 368 8.06 47.58 3.10
CA LYS A 368 9.23 46.68 3.23
C LYS A 368 8.88 45.19 2.97
N THR A 369 7.89 44.91 2.11
CA THR A 369 7.41 43.55 1.82
C THR A 369 7.92 42.97 0.50
N GLY A 370 8.82 43.68 -0.18
CA GLY A 370 9.53 43.17 -1.35
C GLY A 370 10.55 42.09 -0.97
N THR A 371 10.77 41.14 -1.87
CA THR A 371 11.89 40.18 -1.79
C THR A 371 12.33 39.75 -3.18
N GLU A 372 13.51 39.16 -3.30
CA GLU A 372 14.14 38.83 -4.58
C GLU A 372 14.14 37.32 -4.83
N ILE A 373 13.75 36.92 -6.03
CA ILE A 373 13.57 35.53 -6.42
C ILE A 373 14.72 35.10 -7.35
N LEU A 374 15.56 34.21 -6.83
CA LEU A 374 16.68 33.57 -7.51
C LEU A 374 16.22 32.34 -8.31
N ASP A 375 16.99 31.96 -9.34
CA ASP A 375 16.76 30.74 -10.12
C ASP A 375 17.52 29.53 -9.53
N GLU A 376 16.83 28.44 -9.19
CA GLU A 376 17.39 27.24 -8.54
C GLU A 376 18.46 26.49 -9.37
N GLN A 377 18.73 26.88 -10.63
CA GLN A 377 19.75 26.26 -11.48
C GLN A 377 21.02 27.12 -11.72
N ASP A 378 20.94 28.45 -11.62
CA ASP A 378 22.01 29.37 -12.05
C ASP A 378 22.33 30.51 -11.03
N ASP A 379 21.69 30.55 -9.86
CA ASP A 379 21.90 31.55 -8.78
C ASP A 379 21.75 33.04 -9.19
N GLN A 380 21.08 33.34 -10.31
CA GLN A 380 20.82 34.72 -10.77
C GLN A 380 19.46 35.25 -10.31
N ILE A 381 19.42 36.53 -9.91
CA ILE A 381 18.18 37.28 -9.61
C ILE A 381 17.35 37.40 -10.88
N LYS A 382 16.11 36.88 -10.83
CA LYS A 382 15.21 36.86 -11.98
C LYS A 382 14.09 37.90 -11.85
N HIS A 383 13.43 37.96 -10.69
CA HIS A 383 12.26 38.81 -10.44
C HIS A 383 12.18 39.30 -8.98
N ARG A 384 11.62 40.51 -8.76
CA ARG A 384 11.09 40.91 -7.44
C ARG A 384 9.70 40.27 -7.20
N GLY A 385 9.50 39.79 -5.99
CA GLY A 385 8.23 39.29 -5.47
C GLY A 385 7.75 40.03 -4.21
N VAL A 386 6.53 39.71 -3.78
CA VAL A 386 5.84 40.30 -2.63
C VAL A 386 5.59 39.23 -1.57
N LEU A 387 5.95 39.51 -0.32
CA LEU A 387 5.60 38.70 0.85
C LEU A 387 4.12 38.90 1.21
N TYR A 388 3.27 38.11 0.55
CA TYR A 388 1.82 38.28 0.47
C TYR A 388 1.12 38.51 1.82
N TYR A 389 1.39 37.65 2.80
CA TYR A 389 0.74 37.70 4.12
C TYR A 389 1.12 38.96 4.90
N ASN A 390 2.38 39.40 4.83
CA ASN A 390 2.84 40.61 5.51
C ASN A 390 2.23 41.85 4.86
N PHE A 391 2.18 41.88 3.53
CA PHE A 391 1.58 42.98 2.75
C PHE A 391 0.08 43.14 3.06
N LEU A 392 -0.67 42.04 3.11
CA LEU A 392 -2.08 42.07 3.49
C LEU A 392 -2.31 42.39 4.98
N LYS A 393 -1.44 41.93 5.90
CA LYS A 393 -1.51 42.28 7.32
C LYS A 393 -1.42 43.80 7.49
N ILE A 394 -0.38 44.43 6.91
CA ILE A 394 -0.13 45.87 7.04
C ILE A 394 -1.28 46.67 6.44
N ILE A 395 -1.76 46.34 5.24
CA ILE A 395 -2.89 47.04 4.61
C ILE A 395 -4.17 46.93 5.46
N LYS A 396 -4.48 45.75 6.02
CA LYS A 396 -5.66 45.58 6.87
C LYS A 396 -5.55 46.34 8.19
N GLU A 397 -4.39 46.35 8.83
CA GLU A 397 -4.21 47.08 10.10
C GLU A 397 -4.28 48.60 9.92
N VAL A 398 -3.72 49.14 8.83
CA VAL A 398 -3.82 50.57 8.50
C VAL A 398 -5.27 50.99 8.30
N ILE A 399 -6.05 50.21 7.53
CA ILE A 399 -7.45 50.53 7.24
C ILE A 399 -8.36 50.28 8.44
N LEU A 400 -8.10 49.24 9.26
CA LEU A 400 -8.83 49.03 10.51
C LEU A 400 -8.55 50.15 11.53
N ALA A 401 -7.32 50.65 11.62
CA ALA A 401 -6.99 51.78 12.48
C ALA A 401 -7.74 53.05 12.04
N ASP A 402 -7.77 53.34 10.73
CA ASP A 402 -8.52 54.49 10.19
C ASP A 402 -10.03 54.33 10.43
N MET A 403 -10.61 53.16 10.16
CA MET A 403 -12.03 52.88 10.43
C MET A 403 -12.38 52.98 11.93
N ILE A 404 -11.56 52.45 12.83
CA ILE A 404 -11.80 52.52 14.28
C ILE A 404 -11.68 53.96 14.80
N SER A 405 -10.77 54.76 14.23
CA SER A 405 -10.64 56.18 14.60
C SER A 405 -11.82 57.07 14.18
N ASN A 406 -12.73 56.54 13.35
CA ASN A 406 -13.93 57.21 12.85
C ASN A 406 -15.25 56.64 13.44
N LEU A 407 -15.20 55.80 14.48
CA LEU A 407 -16.38 55.34 15.22
C LEU A 407 -16.67 56.26 16.42
N GLU A 408 -17.94 56.51 16.73
CA GLU A 408 -18.37 57.27 17.91
C GLU A 408 -18.50 56.36 19.14
N ASP A 409 -18.29 56.91 20.35
CA ASP A 409 -18.01 56.15 21.59
C ASP A 409 -19.09 55.11 22.00
N GLU A 410 -20.36 55.28 21.59
CA GLU A 410 -21.50 54.47 22.07
C GLU A 410 -21.46 52.98 21.64
N ASP A 411 -20.73 52.62 20.57
CA ASP A 411 -20.66 51.22 20.10
C ASP A 411 -19.61 50.36 20.84
N ILE A 412 -18.71 50.97 21.62
CA ILE A 412 -17.60 50.28 22.30
C ILE A 412 -18.06 49.48 23.53
N GLU A 413 -19.06 49.97 24.28
CA GLU A 413 -19.48 49.37 25.56
C GLU A 413 -20.12 47.96 25.45
N ARG A 414 -20.50 47.50 24.25
CA ARG A 414 -21.26 46.25 24.06
C ARG A 414 -20.42 44.96 24.10
N VAL A 415 -19.10 45.04 24.21
CA VAL A 415 -18.20 43.91 23.88
C VAL A 415 -17.60 43.19 25.12
N SER A 416 -17.71 43.73 26.34
CA SER A 416 -16.92 43.23 27.49
C SER A 416 -17.67 43.05 28.82
N ILE A 417 -18.24 41.86 29.05
CA ILE A 417 -18.55 41.29 30.39
C ILE A 417 -18.33 39.77 30.31
N GLY A 418 -17.63 39.09 31.23
CA GLY A 418 -16.88 39.57 32.40
C GLY A 418 -16.19 38.41 33.13
N THR A 419 -15.27 38.73 34.05
CA THR A 419 -14.51 37.79 34.90
C THR A 419 -15.06 37.72 36.33
N TYR A 420 -14.73 36.67 37.09
CA TYR A 420 -14.96 36.60 38.54
C TYR A 420 -13.85 35.81 39.27
N GLU A 421 -13.69 36.07 40.57
CA GLU A 421 -12.53 35.71 41.40
C GLU A 421 -12.91 34.84 42.63
N ASP A 422 -11.89 34.20 43.21
CA ASP A 422 -11.68 33.78 44.62
C ASP A 422 -12.67 32.87 45.40
N SER A 423 -12.10 31.81 46.00
CA SER A 423 -12.12 31.61 47.47
C SER A 423 -11.11 30.53 47.94
N ASP A 424 -10.33 30.80 49.00
CA ASP A 424 -9.46 29.84 49.70
C ASP A 424 -10.23 28.77 50.50
N ASP A 425 -9.57 27.64 50.84
CA ASP A 425 -9.41 27.27 52.27
C ASP A 425 -8.25 26.27 52.54
N ASN A 426 -7.89 26.08 53.81
CA ASN A 426 -6.70 25.35 54.30
C ASN A 426 -7.02 23.95 54.88
N ILE A 427 -6.02 23.05 54.96
CA ILE A 427 -5.75 22.10 56.09
C ILE A 427 -4.40 21.36 55.86
N ALA A 428 -3.84 20.71 56.89
CA ALA A 428 -2.39 20.44 57.04
C ALA A 428 -1.95 18.95 57.14
N ASP A 429 -0.62 18.77 57.02
CA ASP A 429 0.27 17.61 57.29
C ASP A 429 -0.06 16.80 58.58
N PRO A 430 0.26 15.47 58.66
CA PRO A 430 1.66 15.03 58.89
C PRO A 430 2.16 13.66 58.33
N GLU A 431 3.49 13.60 58.18
CA GLU A 431 4.39 12.42 58.14
C GLU A 431 4.54 11.69 59.51
N PRO A 432 5.40 10.65 59.69
CA PRO A 432 5.84 9.53 58.82
C PRO A 432 5.70 8.15 59.56
N GLU A 433 6.28 7.05 59.03
CA GLU A 433 7.14 6.12 59.81
C GLU A 433 7.91 5.11 58.90
N GLU A 434 8.93 4.45 59.45
CA GLU A 434 9.93 3.59 58.78
C GLU A 434 9.80 2.10 59.20
N GLU A 435 10.35 1.14 58.43
CA GLU A 435 11.04 -0.08 58.98
C GLU A 435 11.80 -0.89 57.89
N GLU A 436 12.73 -1.76 58.31
CA GLU A 436 13.75 -2.44 57.48
C GLU A 436 13.56 -3.99 57.37
N VAL A 437 14.66 -4.72 57.02
CA VAL A 437 15.06 -6.11 57.45
C VAL A 437 15.13 -7.24 56.39
N GLU A 438 16.39 -7.65 56.10
CA GLU A 438 17.00 -9.00 55.88
C GLU A 438 16.33 -10.07 54.96
N GLU A 439 17.02 -10.63 53.93
CA GLU A 439 18.05 -11.71 53.89
C GLU A 439 17.58 -13.17 54.14
N GLU A 440 17.85 -14.11 53.22
CA GLU A 440 18.77 -15.27 53.43
C GLU A 440 18.92 -16.27 52.23
N LYS A 441 20.19 -16.43 51.80
CA LYS A 441 21.03 -17.63 51.52
C LYS A 441 20.45 -19.03 51.18
N THR A 442 21.11 -19.71 50.23
CA THR A 442 21.70 -21.10 50.29
C THR A 442 22.13 -21.55 48.87
N GLU A 443 23.04 -22.49 48.57
CA GLU A 443 24.32 -23.00 49.10
C GLU A 443 24.87 -24.07 48.08
N LEU A 444 26.15 -23.93 47.71
CA LEU A 444 27.21 -24.85 47.20
C LEU A 444 27.05 -26.42 47.26
N PRO A 445 28.01 -27.27 46.78
CA PRO A 445 28.86 -27.36 45.54
C PRO A 445 28.94 -28.87 45.02
N PRO A 446 30.08 -29.56 44.65
CA PRO A 446 31.37 -29.26 43.96
C PRO A 446 31.86 -30.27 42.84
N ALA A 447 32.82 -29.84 41.98
CA ALA A 447 33.97 -30.58 41.36
C ALA A 447 33.75 -31.85 40.44
N ALA A 448 34.57 -32.24 39.43
CA ALA A 448 36.05 -32.32 39.39
C ALA A 448 36.70 -32.74 38.02
N ASN A 449 37.89 -32.16 37.71
CA ASN A 449 39.13 -32.77 37.12
C ASN A 449 39.24 -33.49 35.73
N GLN A 450 40.09 -32.90 34.86
CA GLN A 450 41.36 -33.44 34.28
C GLN A 450 41.54 -33.96 32.82
N ARG A 451 42.73 -33.57 32.26
CA ARG A 451 43.58 -34.13 31.16
C ARG A 451 43.31 -33.61 29.72
N LYS A 452 44.29 -33.05 28.97
CA LYS A 452 45.66 -33.48 28.52
C LYS A 452 45.60 -34.45 27.32
N ASP A 453 46.43 -34.39 26.26
CA ASP A 453 47.44 -33.44 25.70
C ASP A 453 47.60 -33.77 24.19
N SER A 454 48.00 -32.84 23.30
CA SER A 454 48.64 -33.16 22.00
C SER A 454 49.36 -31.95 21.35
N PHE A 455 50.21 -32.19 20.33
CA PHE A 455 51.19 -31.24 19.78
C PHE A 455 51.54 -31.58 18.30
N HIS A 456 51.73 -30.56 17.43
CA HIS A 456 52.35 -30.64 16.07
C HIS A 456 51.63 -31.52 14.99
N SER A 457 51.81 -31.36 13.66
CA SER A 457 52.56 -30.38 12.82
C SER A 457 52.02 -30.32 11.36
N SER A 458 52.37 -29.26 10.61
CA SER A 458 52.18 -29.04 9.15
C SER A 458 53.44 -29.55 8.35
N PRO A 459 53.72 -29.31 7.03
CA PRO A 459 53.02 -28.53 5.96
C PRO A 459 53.15 -29.01 4.46
N GLU A 460 52.76 -28.14 3.49
CA GLU A 460 53.24 -28.02 2.05
C GLU A 460 52.82 -29.07 0.96
N LYS A 461 52.78 -28.88 -0.39
CA LYS A 461 53.00 -27.74 -1.38
C LYS A 461 52.54 -28.06 -2.85
N PHE A 462 52.16 -27.03 -3.65
CA PHE A 462 52.31 -26.86 -5.15
C PHE A 462 51.65 -27.88 -6.18
N GLN A 463 51.52 -27.68 -7.53
CA GLN A 463 51.87 -26.60 -8.52
C GLN A 463 50.95 -26.53 -9.82
N LYS A 464 51.37 -25.77 -10.86
CA LYS A 464 50.70 -25.33 -12.15
C LYS A 464 50.85 -26.34 -13.33
N PHE A 465 50.12 -26.28 -14.48
CA PHE A 465 50.28 -25.46 -15.74
C PHE A 465 49.08 -25.76 -16.71
N LYS A 466 48.54 -24.88 -17.60
CA LYS A 466 48.93 -24.47 -19.00
C LYS A 466 48.94 -25.62 -20.05
N LYS A 467 48.60 -25.49 -21.36
CA LYS A 467 48.81 -24.42 -22.39
C LYS A 467 48.06 -24.74 -23.74
N GLU A 468 47.75 -23.73 -24.59
CA GLU A 468 47.80 -23.62 -26.10
C GLU A 468 47.28 -24.75 -27.07
N ASP A 469 47.11 -24.60 -28.41
CA ASP A 469 46.59 -23.57 -29.37
C ASP A 469 46.65 -24.16 -30.83
N ASP A 470 46.37 -23.36 -31.89
CA ASP A 470 46.68 -23.50 -33.36
C ASP A 470 45.56 -23.86 -34.41
N GLU A 471 45.83 -23.55 -35.70
CA GLU A 471 44.86 -23.24 -36.80
C GLU A 471 45.03 -24.06 -38.14
N GLU A 472 44.39 -23.60 -39.24
CA GLU A 472 44.51 -24.00 -40.69
C GLU A 472 43.85 -25.34 -41.14
N GLY A 473 43.32 -25.53 -42.38
CA GLY A 473 43.08 -24.63 -43.54
C GLY A 473 42.67 -25.38 -44.85
N GLU A 474 42.11 -24.66 -45.85
CA GLU A 474 41.90 -25.06 -47.29
C GLU A 474 40.96 -26.28 -47.62
N SER A 475 40.58 -26.60 -48.89
CA SER A 475 40.02 -25.82 -50.03
C SER A 475 39.43 -26.76 -51.14
N GLN A 476 38.69 -26.22 -52.14
CA GLN A 476 38.19 -26.86 -53.42
C GLN A 476 37.04 -27.91 -53.28
N GLY A 477 36.18 -28.20 -54.30
CA GLY A 477 35.94 -27.62 -55.64
C GLY A 477 35.06 -28.52 -56.57
N SER A 478 34.58 -28.02 -57.72
CA SER A 478 33.87 -28.72 -58.86
C SER A 478 32.40 -29.21 -58.63
N GLU A 479 31.51 -29.41 -59.64
CA GLU A 479 31.18 -28.71 -60.91
C GLU A 479 29.81 -29.24 -61.51
N GLN A 480 29.36 -28.70 -62.66
CA GLN A 480 28.14 -29.06 -63.49
C GLN A 480 26.80 -28.44 -63.00
N ASN A 481 25.97 -27.69 -63.78
CA ASN A 481 25.41 -27.78 -65.17
C ASN A 481 24.11 -28.64 -65.22
N GLU A 482 22.99 -28.31 -65.93
CA GLU A 482 22.70 -27.37 -67.04
C GLU A 482 21.30 -26.66 -66.91
N ASP A 483 21.14 -25.49 -67.54
CA ASP A 483 20.02 -24.92 -68.36
C ASP A 483 18.50 -25.09 -68.04
N ALA A 484 17.58 -24.15 -68.36
CA ALA A 484 17.66 -22.73 -68.81
C ALA A 484 16.27 -22.02 -68.87
N ASP A 485 16.28 -20.67 -69.03
CA ASP A 485 15.31 -19.82 -69.77
C ASP A 485 13.85 -19.59 -69.24
N LYS A 486 13.12 -18.47 -69.52
CA LYS A 486 13.40 -17.26 -70.35
C LYS A 486 12.58 -15.98 -69.96
N THR A 487 13.25 -14.82 -70.02
CA THR A 487 12.79 -13.45 -70.44
C THR A 487 11.68 -12.60 -69.74
N LEU A 488 12.03 -11.30 -69.63
CA LEU A 488 11.20 -10.06 -69.49
C LEU A 488 10.67 -9.61 -70.92
N PRO A 489 10.30 -8.35 -71.32
CA PRO A 489 10.32 -7.01 -70.69
C PRO A 489 9.05 -6.10 -70.97
N PRO A 490 9.07 -4.78 -71.33
CA PRO A 490 8.96 -3.65 -70.37
C PRO A 490 8.12 -2.40 -70.80
N VAL A 491 8.31 -1.27 -70.07
CA VAL A 491 8.28 0.18 -70.48
C VAL A 491 7.03 1.06 -70.22
N LEU A 492 7.32 2.35 -70.00
CA LEU A 492 6.52 3.55 -69.61
C LEU A 492 5.93 4.27 -70.86
N PRO A 493 5.35 5.51 -70.86
CA PRO A 493 5.20 6.55 -69.80
C PRO A 493 3.87 7.38 -69.80
N ASP A 494 3.92 8.58 -69.20
CA ASP A 494 3.26 9.86 -69.57
C ASP A 494 2.14 10.52 -68.73
N GLU A 495 1.98 11.82 -69.02
CA GLU A 495 1.47 12.94 -68.22
C GLU A 495 -0.05 13.19 -68.34
N GLY A 496 -0.61 14.13 -67.56
CA GLY A 496 -1.95 14.69 -67.86
C GLY A 496 -2.62 15.52 -66.74
N GLU A 497 -2.85 16.80 -67.01
CA GLU A 497 -3.79 17.68 -66.28
C GLU A 497 -5.21 17.61 -66.92
N GLY A 498 -6.28 18.05 -66.25
CA GLY A 498 -7.56 18.30 -66.93
C GLY A 498 -8.84 18.41 -66.09
N ASP A 499 -9.72 19.33 -66.49
CA ASP A 499 -10.99 19.71 -65.82
C ASP A 499 -12.27 19.11 -66.46
N VAL A 500 -13.31 18.92 -65.63
CA VAL A 500 -14.75 19.25 -65.84
C VAL A 500 -15.40 19.03 -67.23
N PRO A 501 -16.47 18.20 -67.32
CA PRO A 501 -17.82 18.80 -67.48
C PRO A 501 -19.00 18.08 -66.79
N LYS A 502 -20.17 18.76 -66.82
CA LYS A 502 -21.51 18.37 -66.30
C LYS A 502 -22.35 17.60 -67.35
N VAL A 503 -23.62 17.30 -66.98
CA VAL A 503 -24.77 16.90 -67.86
C VAL A 503 -24.71 15.42 -68.27
N GLU A 504 -25.73 14.56 -68.11
CA GLU A 504 -27.08 14.57 -67.48
C GLU A 504 -27.48 13.09 -67.20
N LYS A 505 -28.61 12.65 -66.61
CA LYS A 505 -29.91 13.25 -66.20
C LYS A 505 -30.35 12.55 -64.85
N ASP A 506 -31.60 12.34 -64.39
CA ASP A 506 -32.96 12.43 -64.95
C ASP A 506 -34.04 12.80 -63.88
N ASN A 507 -35.29 12.91 -64.35
CA ASN A 507 -36.58 13.30 -63.74
C ASN A 507 -37.19 12.24 -62.77
N HIS A 508 -38.18 12.50 -61.88
CA HIS A 508 -39.06 13.66 -61.57
C HIS A 508 -39.17 13.83 -60.01
N THR A 509 -39.40 14.97 -59.32
CA THR A 509 -40.39 16.09 -59.36
C THR A 509 -41.87 15.68 -59.10
N GLN A 510 -42.77 16.39 -58.38
CA GLN A 510 -42.83 17.66 -57.61
C GLN A 510 -43.51 17.38 -56.24
N GLN A 511 -43.43 18.11 -55.11
CA GLN A 511 -42.87 19.42 -54.68
C GLN A 511 -43.73 20.69 -54.88
N ASP A 512 -44.38 21.18 -53.80
CA ASP A 512 -44.93 22.54 -53.51
C ASP A 512 -45.67 22.53 -52.14
N GLN A 513 -45.95 23.59 -51.35
CA GLN A 513 -45.43 24.96 -51.09
C GLN A 513 -46.19 25.47 -49.80
N VAL A 514 -45.91 26.55 -49.04
CA VAL A 514 -44.97 27.70 -49.10
C VAL A 514 -44.50 28.11 -47.66
N GLU A 515 -44.56 29.37 -47.22
CA GLU A 515 -43.97 29.94 -45.97
C GLU A 515 -44.98 30.38 -44.87
N VAL A 516 -44.40 30.80 -43.73
CA VAL A 516 -44.97 31.38 -42.49
C VAL A 516 -45.85 32.63 -42.69
N ASN A 517 -46.88 32.81 -41.84
CA ASN A 517 -47.21 34.12 -41.22
C ASN A 517 -48.17 34.03 -40.02
N GLU A 518 -48.28 35.14 -39.27
CA GLU A 518 -48.91 35.26 -37.95
C GLU A 518 -50.39 35.73 -37.98
N GLU A 519 -50.99 35.80 -36.79
CA GLU A 519 -52.28 36.42 -36.42
C GLU A 519 -53.60 35.79 -36.91
N GLY A 520 -54.63 35.82 -36.04
CA GLY A 520 -56.03 35.55 -36.41
C GLY A 520 -56.85 34.68 -35.44
N LEU A 521 -57.37 35.27 -34.35
CA LEU A 521 -58.51 34.65 -33.63
C LEU A 521 -59.80 34.80 -34.45
N ILE A 522 -60.70 33.80 -34.39
CA ILE A 522 -62.12 33.94 -33.94
C ILE A 522 -62.89 32.59 -34.08
N LYS A 523 -63.12 31.96 -32.91
CA LYS A 523 -64.40 31.44 -32.35
C LYS A 523 -65.51 30.76 -33.20
N ASN A 524 -66.18 29.82 -32.50
CA ASN A 524 -67.57 29.31 -32.64
C ASN A 524 -67.86 28.32 -33.80
N GLU A 525 -68.79 27.34 -33.71
CA GLU A 525 -69.62 26.78 -32.60
C GLU A 525 -70.24 25.43 -33.03
N GLU A 526 -70.52 24.51 -32.09
CA GLU A 526 -71.58 23.45 -32.13
C GLU A 526 -71.57 22.41 -33.30
N GLN A 527 -72.26 21.25 -33.35
CA GLN A 527 -73.09 20.35 -32.49
C GLN A 527 -73.06 18.96 -33.25
N ASP A 528 -73.37 17.74 -32.78
CA ASP A 528 -73.54 17.03 -31.50
C ASP A 528 -73.90 15.54 -31.84
N GLN A 529 -74.01 14.63 -30.86
CA GLN A 529 -74.76 13.33 -30.90
C GLN A 529 -74.09 12.09 -31.57
N GLN A 530 -74.26 10.83 -31.09
CA GLN A 530 -74.83 10.29 -29.82
C GLN A 530 -74.48 8.78 -29.60
N LEU A 531 -74.95 8.23 -28.45
CA LEU A 531 -75.03 6.82 -28.00
C LEU A 531 -73.72 6.22 -27.41
N ARG A 532 -73.59 5.99 -26.07
CA ARG A 532 -74.35 5.11 -25.10
C ARG A 532 -74.03 3.61 -25.31
N THR A 533 -73.81 2.74 -24.31
CA THR A 533 -74.15 2.61 -22.86
C THR A 533 -73.12 1.73 -22.12
N PRO A 534 -73.17 1.46 -20.78
CA PRO A 534 -73.96 2.02 -19.67
C PRO A 534 -73.09 2.53 -18.48
N GLU A 535 -73.74 2.93 -17.37
CA GLU A 535 -73.13 3.33 -16.09
C GLU A 535 -73.86 2.61 -14.90
N PRO A 536 -73.66 2.90 -13.59
CA PRO A 536 -73.37 1.85 -12.59
C PRO A 536 -74.52 1.52 -11.61
N GLU A 537 -74.28 0.57 -10.71
CA GLU A 537 -75.04 0.38 -9.47
C GLU A 537 -74.13 0.57 -8.23
N SER A 538 -74.74 0.91 -7.09
CA SER A 538 -74.10 1.56 -5.93
C SER A 538 -74.39 0.85 -4.60
N GLU A 539 -73.43 0.82 -3.67
CA GLU A 539 -73.63 0.68 -2.22
C GLU A 539 -72.25 0.74 -1.50
N PRO A 540 -72.16 1.08 -0.20
CA PRO A 540 -72.94 2.05 0.57
C PRO A 540 -72.06 3.10 1.28
N GLU A 541 -72.67 4.13 1.88
CA GLU A 541 -71.99 5.05 2.80
C GLU A 541 -71.66 4.35 4.14
N VAL A 542 -70.47 4.65 4.70
CA VAL A 542 -70.11 4.37 6.09
C VAL A 542 -69.50 5.63 6.68
N GLU A 543 -70.01 6.07 7.83
CA GLU A 543 -69.50 7.23 8.55
C GLU A 543 -68.16 6.87 9.23
N GLU A 544 -67.06 7.47 8.79
CA GLU A 544 -65.79 7.45 9.52
C GLU A 544 -65.65 8.74 10.36
N GLU A 545 -65.46 8.59 11.67
CA GLU A 545 -65.19 9.71 12.58
C GLU A 545 -63.82 10.32 12.28
N GLU A 546 -63.76 11.62 12.00
CA GLU A 546 -62.48 12.37 11.90
C GLU A 546 -61.78 12.41 13.27
N GLN A 547 -60.98 11.39 13.56
CA GLN A 547 -60.03 11.44 14.68
C GLN A 547 -58.77 12.18 14.22
N GLU A 548 -58.69 13.47 14.54
CA GLU A 548 -57.46 14.26 14.42
C GLU A 548 -56.33 13.59 15.22
N ILE A 549 -55.43 12.87 14.52
CA ILE A 549 -54.20 12.38 15.12
C ILE A 549 -53.26 13.58 15.29
N LEU A 550 -53.36 14.22 16.47
CA LEU A 550 -52.33 15.10 16.98
C LEU A 550 -51.01 14.33 17.03
N ILE A 551 -50.11 14.64 16.09
CA ILE A 551 -48.72 14.24 16.17
C ILE A 551 -48.09 15.09 17.28
N GLU A 552 -48.11 14.57 18.51
CA GLU A 552 -47.31 15.14 19.59
C GLU A 552 -45.84 15.18 19.14
N SER A 553 -45.24 16.37 19.19
CA SER A 553 -43.82 16.55 18.90
C SER A 553 -43.02 15.70 19.88
N SER A 554 -42.39 14.63 19.39
CA SER A 554 -41.61 13.72 20.22
C SER A 554 -40.38 14.44 20.78
N SER A 555 -40.53 15.03 21.97
CA SER A 555 -39.42 15.50 22.77
C SER A 555 -38.43 14.36 22.97
N LEU A 556 -37.14 14.68 23.06
CA LEU A 556 -36.15 13.74 23.56
C LEU A 556 -36.66 13.19 24.91
N PRO A 557 -36.51 11.88 25.19
CA PRO A 557 -36.97 11.32 26.46
C PRO A 557 -36.27 12.06 27.60
N ASP A 558 -37.04 12.58 28.55
CA ASP A 558 -36.51 13.27 29.73
C ASP A 558 -35.46 12.39 30.39
N MET A 559 -34.21 12.84 30.36
CA MET A 559 -33.14 12.10 31.01
C MET A 559 -33.33 12.24 32.52
N ASP A 560 -33.37 11.08 33.17
CA ASP A 560 -33.39 10.96 34.63
C ASP A 560 -32.36 11.92 35.24
N HIS A 561 -32.72 12.69 36.26
CA HIS A 561 -31.83 13.71 36.83
C HIS A 561 -30.52 13.12 37.38
N GLU A 562 -30.47 11.80 37.61
CA GLU A 562 -29.28 11.06 38.05
C GLU A 562 -28.57 10.30 36.89
N TRP A 563 -28.82 10.64 35.62
CA TRP A 563 -28.28 9.92 34.45
C TRP A 563 -26.75 9.84 34.37
N ASN A 564 -26.05 10.75 35.05
CA ASN A 564 -24.59 10.98 35.03
C ASN A 564 -23.87 10.73 36.38
N THR A 565 -24.56 10.29 37.43
CA THR A 565 -24.02 10.16 38.81
C THR A 565 -23.27 8.85 39.09
N GLY A 566 -23.25 7.93 38.12
CA GLY A 566 -22.81 6.54 38.30
C GLY A 566 -21.30 6.35 38.30
N ASN A 567 -20.83 5.34 39.03
CA ASN A 567 -19.39 5.10 39.25
C ASN A 567 -18.76 4.20 38.17
N PHE A 568 -17.89 4.76 37.32
CA PHE A 568 -17.16 4.03 36.27
C PHE A 568 -15.76 4.62 36.01
N ASP A 569 -14.82 3.80 35.55
CA ASP A 569 -13.44 4.24 35.28
C ASP A 569 -13.25 4.66 33.81
N ILE A 570 -12.50 5.74 33.61
CA ILE A 570 -11.86 6.12 32.34
C ILE A 570 -10.35 6.01 32.52
N ASN A 571 -9.67 5.47 31.51
CA ASN A 571 -8.21 5.31 31.51
C ASN A 571 -7.63 6.25 30.45
N ILE A 572 -6.67 7.09 30.84
CA ILE A 572 -5.93 7.97 29.94
C ILE A 572 -4.46 7.59 30.00
N ILE A 573 -3.91 7.08 28.88
CA ILE A 573 -2.47 6.86 28.74
C ILE A 573 -1.87 8.11 28.11
N ARG A 574 -1.13 8.88 28.89
CA ARG A 574 -0.34 10.05 28.47
C ARG A 574 1.15 9.72 28.42
N CYS A 575 1.93 10.49 27.68
CA CYS A 575 3.38 10.46 27.80
C CYS A 575 3.79 10.85 29.25
N SER A 576 4.72 10.09 29.81
CA SER A 576 5.41 10.40 31.07
C SER A 576 6.92 10.33 30.86
N ASP A 577 7.67 10.81 31.84
CA ASP A 577 9.12 10.73 31.91
C ASP A 577 9.81 11.33 30.66
N CYS A 578 9.28 12.45 30.15
CA CYS A 578 9.68 12.96 28.82
C CYS A 578 11.14 13.44 28.80
N HIS A 579 11.69 13.73 29.98
CA HIS A 579 13.12 13.96 30.17
C HIS A 579 14.01 12.78 29.71
N LEU A 580 13.50 11.53 29.70
CA LEU A 580 14.20 10.34 29.21
C LEU A 580 14.17 10.18 27.67
N HIS A 581 13.35 10.96 26.95
CA HIS A 581 13.23 10.86 25.49
C HIS A 581 13.13 12.21 24.76
N TYR A 582 13.44 13.32 25.45
CA TYR A 582 13.40 14.69 24.93
C TYR A 582 14.19 14.87 23.62
N ASP A 583 15.35 14.22 23.50
CA ASP A 583 16.15 14.23 22.26
C ASP A 583 15.40 13.74 21.01
N TYR A 584 14.33 12.94 21.20
CA TYR A 584 13.61 12.23 20.13
C TYR A 584 12.28 12.92 19.80
N CYS A 585 11.61 13.46 20.80
CA CYS A 585 10.29 14.06 20.66
C CYS A 585 10.29 15.45 21.27
N ARG A 586 10.06 16.47 20.43
CA ARG A 586 9.92 17.88 20.82
C ARG A 586 8.54 18.12 21.41
N HIS A 587 8.27 17.51 22.56
CA HIS A 587 7.14 17.82 23.43
C HIS A 587 7.64 17.80 24.87
N SER A 588 6.99 18.57 25.74
CA SER A 588 7.30 18.61 27.17
C SER A 588 6.22 17.91 27.97
N GLU A 589 6.56 17.46 29.18
CA GLU A 589 5.67 16.59 29.97
C GLU A 589 4.49 17.36 30.60
N ASP A 590 4.67 18.65 30.85
CA ASP A 590 3.62 19.60 31.24
C ASP A 590 2.50 19.68 30.19
N GLU A 591 2.80 19.69 28.88
CA GLU A 591 1.77 19.63 27.83
C GLU A 591 0.84 18.40 27.99
N TYR A 592 1.39 17.28 28.45
CA TYR A 592 0.66 16.02 28.62
C TYR A 592 0.00 15.87 30.00
N VAL A 593 0.55 16.51 31.03
CA VAL A 593 -0.08 16.64 32.36
C VAL A 593 -1.26 17.60 32.29
N ASN A 594 -1.07 18.78 31.66
CA ASN A 594 -2.13 19.77 31.48
C ASN A 594 -3.25 19.20 30.62
N ALA A 595 -2.97 18.65 29.44
CA ALA A 595 -4.02 18.02 28.61
C ALA A 595 -4.72 16.82 29.29
N PHE A 596 -4.10 16.15 30.27
CA PHE A 596 -4.75 15.15 31.11
C PHE A 596 -5.64 15.80 32.18
N ASN A 597 -5.17 16.87 32.83
CA ASN A 597 -5.89 17.58 33.88
C ASN A 597 -7.07 18.39 33.34
N ASP A 598 -6.91 19.12 32.23
CA ASP A 598 -7.96 19.89 31.56
C ASP A 598 -9.12 18.97 31.14
N LEU A 599 -8.78 17.86 30.46
CA LEU A 599 -9.73 16.81 30.10
C LEU A 599 -10.38 16.15 31.32
N GLY A 600 -9.63 16.03 32.42
CA GLY A 600 -10.11 15.47 33.67
C GLY A 600 -11.12 16.36 34.39
N ASN A 601 -10.93 17.69 34.37
CA ASN A 601 -11.90 18.67 34.88
C ASN A 601 -13.22 18.55 34.12
N GLU A 602 -13.20 18.76 32.79
CA GLU A 602 -14.43 18.78 31.97
C GLU A 602 -15.22 17.46 32.04
N ILE A 603 -14.54 16.32 32.17
CA ILE A 603 -15.20 15.02 32.37
C ILE A 603 -15.78 14.88 33.79
N SER A 604 -15.07 15.32 34.83
CA SER A 604 -15.52 15.20 36.23
C SER A 604 -16.71 16.11 36.52
N ASP A 605 -16.68 17.35 36.00
CA ASP A 605 -17.79 18.31 36.06
C ASP A 605 -19.08 17.75 35.43
N LYS A 606 -18.92 16.89 34.41
CA LYS A 606 -20.05 16.28 33.70
C LYS A 606 -20.52 14.97 34.31
N PHE A 607 -19.65 14.20 34.97
CA PHE A 607 -19.92 12.85 35.47
C PHE A 607 -19.40 12.68 36.91
N SER A 608 -20.16 13.08 37.92
CA SER A 608 -19.70 13.18 39.31
C SER A 608 -19.26 11.87 39.99
N GLY A 609 -19.52 10.70 39.39
CA GLY A 609 -19.06 9.39 39.87
C GLY A 609 -17.82 8.84 39.14
N VAL A 610 -17.27 9.56 38.16
CA VAL A 610 -16.23 9.03 37.27
C VAL A 610 -14.86 8.92 37.97
N SER A 611 -14.17 7.81 37.76
CA SER A 611 -12.79 7.62 38.22
C SER A 611 -11.82 7.73 37.03
N ILE A 612 -10.99 8.77 37.01
CA ILE A 612 -10.05 9.02 35.91
C ILE A 612 -8.66 8.53 36.32
N ILE A 613 -8.16 7.51 35.61
CA ILE A 613 -6.90 6.82 35.91
C ILE A 613 -5.87 7.17 34.84
N GLY A 614 -4.80 7.85 35.26
CA GLY A 614 -3.63 8.12 34.43
C GLY A 614 -2.72 6.90 34.35
N ASN A 615 -2.22 6.58 33.15
CA ASN A 615 -1.14 5.61 32.92
C ASN A 615 -1.30 4.24 33.59
N HIS A 616 -2.52 3.70 33.62
CA HIS A 616 -2.79 2.32 34.07
C HIS A 616 -1.97 1.28 33.28
N GLU A 617 -1.67 1.56 32.02
CA GLU A 617 -0.80 0.77 31.16
C GLU A 617 0.32 1.67 30.62
N ARG A 618 1.51 1.11 30.41
CA ARG A 618 2.67 1.84 29.87
C ARG A 618 2.37 2.45 28.48
N PRO A 619 2.79 3.69 28.20
CA PRO A 619 2.69 4.29 26.86
C PRO A 619 3.26 3.41 25.74
N GLY A 620 2.40 2.98 24.81
CA GLY A 620 2.78 2.11 23.70
C GLY A 620 3.55 2.79 22.56
N TYR A 621 3.74 4.10 22.64
CA TYR A 621 4.54 4.91 21.71
C TYR A 621 4.94 6.25 22.38
N LEU A 622 6.03 6.86 21.91
CA LEU A 622 6.45 8.18 22.40
C LEU A 622 5.42 9.25 21.98
N GLY A 623 5.08 10.15 22.90
CA GLY A 623 4.05 11.17 22.69
C GLY A 623 2.61 10.64 22.73
N CYS A 624 2.38 9.50 23.38
CA CYS A 624 1.05 8.90 23.55
C CYS A 624 0.05 9.83 24.25
N PHE A 625 -1.16 9.91 23.71
CA PHE A 625 -2.34 10.41 24.44
C PHE A 625 -3.56 9.64 23.95
N ASP A 626 -3.84 8.51 24.61
CA ASP A 626 -4.93 7.58 24.26
C ASP A 626 -5.95 7.54 25.42
N VAL A 627 -7.23 7.69 25.11
CA VAL A 627 -8.33 7.71 26.08
C VAL A 627 -9.24 6.51 25.82
N TYR A 628 -9.50 5.68 26.83
CA TYR A 628 -10.35 4.50 26.68
C TYR A 628 -11.12 4.14 27.95
N VAL A 629 -12.21 3.40 27.77
CA VAL A 629 -12.94 2.69 28.83
C VAL A 629 -12.76 1.19 28.61
N ARG A 630 -12.70 0.40 29.69
CA ARG A 630 -12.59 -1.07 29.59
C ARG A 630 -13.96 -1.72 29.81
N GLY A 631 -14.23 -2.85 29.17
CA GLY A 631 -15.38 -3.71 29.49
C GLY A 631 -16.76 -3.22 29.04
N VAL A 632 -16.86 -1.98 28.54
CA VAL A 632 -18.11 -1.36 28.05
C VAL A 632 -17.99 -0.95 26.57
N GLY A 633 -19.10 -0.52 25.98
CA GLY A 633 -19.17 -0.15 24.55
C GLY A 633 -19.24 -1.36 23.59
N PRO A 634 -19.38 -1.13 22.27
CA PRO A 634 -19.69 -2.17 21.30
C PRO A 634 -18.61 -3.26 21.23
N MET A 635 -18.98 -4.53 21.46
CA MET A 635 -18.02 -5.66 21.50
C MET A 635 -17.15 -5.78 20.25
N ASN A 636 -17.69 -5.48 19.06
CA ASN A 636 -16.97 -5.51 17.79
C ASN A 636 -15.94 -4.36 17.59
N LYS A 637 -15.95 -3.36 18.47
CA LYS A 637 -14.97 -2.25 18.54
C LYS A 637 -14.02 -2.36 19.74
N ARG A 638 -14.18 -3.36 20.62
CA ARG A 638 -13.23 -3.65 21.70
C ARG A 638 -12.02 -4.40 21.15
N ASP A 639 -10.87 -4.23 21.79
CA ASP A 639 -9.68 -5.03 21.53
C ASP A 639 -9.61 -6.31 22.40
N GLY A 640 -8.53 -7.08 22.25
CA GLY A 640 -8.30 -8.32 23.01
C GLY A 640 -8.08 -8.14 24.51
N GLN A 641 -7.91 -6.91 25.01
CA GLN A 641 -7.82 -6.57 26.44
C GLN A 641 -9.12 -5.90 26.95
N GLY A 642 -10.17 -5.91 26.13
CA GLY A 642 -11.48 -5.32 26.42
C GLY A 642 -11.50 -3.79 26.40
N ARG A 643 -10.48 -3.12 25.86
CA ARG A 643 -10.42 -1.66 25.76
C ARG A 643 -11.31 -1.18 24.61
N TYR A 644 -12.17 -0.19 24.87
CA TYR A 644 -12.89 0.58 23.88
C TYR A 644 -12.32 2.00 23.88
N PHE A 645 -11.55 2.32 22.84
CA PHE A 645 -10.91 3.62 22.70
C PHE A 645 -11.94 4.69 22.36
N LEU A 646 -12.03 5.70 23.23
CA LEU A 646 -12.74 6.95 22.97
C LEU A 646 -11.89 7.84 22.06
N PHE A 647 -10.55 7.81 22.21
CA PHE A 647 -9.60 8.59 21.42
C PHE A 647 -8.21 7.96 21.35
N SER A 648 -7.45 8.29 20.30
CA SER A 648 -6.00 8.03 20.23
C SER A 648 -5.26 9.10 19.42
N LYS A 649 -4.27 9.76 20.04
CA LYS A 649 -3.44 10.80 19.41
C LYS A 649 -2.67 10.29 18.19
N LYS A 650 -2.32 9.01 18.15
CA LYS A 650 -1.72 8.33 16.99
C LYS A 650 -2.58 8.36 15.72
N LEU A 651 -3.91 8.44 15.87
CA LEU A 651 -4.87 8.52 14.76
C LEU A 651 -5.25 9.96 14.42
N ALA A 652 -5.27 10.85 15.42
CA ALA A 652 -5.76 12.23 15.29
C ALA A 652 -4.67 13.29 15.05
N GLY A 653 -3.40 13.03 15.42
CA GLY A 653 -2.27 13.96 15.31
C GLY A 653 -2.23 15.11 16.33
N LYS A 654 -3.38 15.47 16.92
CA LYS A 654 -3.58 16.49 17.96
C LYS A 654 -4.06 15.87 19.28
N PHE A 655 -4.20 16.67 20.34
CA PHE A 655 -4.95 16.29 21.54
C PHE A 655 -6.48 16.27 21.24
N PRO A 656 -7.29 15.52 22.02
CA PRO A 656 -8.75 15.53 21.85
C PRO A 656 -9.35 16.86 22.30
N LYS A 657 -10.56 17.19 21.82
CA LYS A 657 -11.43 18.11 22.55
C LYS A 657 -12.18 17.31 23.62
N ALA A 658 -12.32 17.82 24.84
CA ALA A 658 -13.05 17.10 25.89
C ALA A 658 -14.51 16.84 25.53
N GLN A 659 -15.20 17.77 24.85
CA GLN A 659 -16.55 17.55 24.33
C GLN A 659 -16.65 16.29 23.44
N GLU A 660 -15.68 16.00 22.57
CA GLU A 660 -15.67 14.79 21.71
C GLU A 660 -15.64 13.49 22.57
N ILE A 661 -15.00 13.55 23.73
CA ILE A 661 -14.93 12.46 24.71
C ILE A 661 -16.25 12.37 25.51
N ILE A 662 -16.75 13.51 26.00
CA ILE A 662 -17.99 13.65 26.78
C ILE A 662 -19.22 13.20 25.98
N ASP A 663 -19.31 13.54 24.69
CA ASP A 663 -20.39 13.08 23.81
C ASP A 663 -20.34 11.55 23.67
N THR A 664 -19.14 10.99 23.48
CA THR A 664 -18.96 9.54 23.37
C THR A 664 -19.31 8.82 24.67
N ILE A 665 -18.98 9.38 25.84
CA ILE A 665 -19.39 8.85 27.15
C ILE A 665 -20.90 8.97 27.34
N THR A 666 -21.51 10.11 26.96
CA THR A 666 -22.96 10.34 27.04
C THR A 666 -23.72 9.30 26.22
N ILE A 667 -23.26 9.01 25.00
CA ILE A 667 -23.80 7.95 24.15
C ILE A 667 -23.63 6.56 24.80
N LEU A 668 -22.51 6.30 25.47
CA LEU A 668 -22.33 5.05 26.23
C LEU A 668 -23.29 4.96 27.42
N CYS A 669 -23.48 6.03 28.20
CA CYS A 669 -24.45 6.07 29.30
C CYS A 669 -25.87 5.79 28.78
N LEU A 670 -26.28 6.42 27.67
CA LEU A 670 -27.57 6.18 27.02
C LEU A 670 -27.73 4.73 26.52
N LEU A 671 -26.70 4.15 25.89
CA LEU A 671 -26.72 2.76 25.41
C LEU A 671 -26.82 1.72 26.55
N TYR A 672 -26.36 2.06 27.76
CA TYR A 672 -26.51 1.24 28.97
C TYR A 672 -27.71 1.68 29.84
N GLY A 673 -28.45 2.72 29.41
CA GLY A 673 -29.60 3.31 30.10
C GLY A 673 -29.26 4.45 31.06
N ASN A 674 -28.16 4.35 31.81
CA ASN A 674 -27.56 5.46 32.58
C ASN A 674 -26.08 5.16 32.90
N SER A 675 -25.35 6.14 33.44
CA SER A 675 -23.96 5.94 33.92
C SER A 675 -23.83 4.89 35.02
N GLU A 676 -24.87 4.68 35.84
CA GLU A 676 -24.84 3.69 36.92
C GLU A 676 -24.75 2.27 36.34
N LYS A 677 -25.59 1.93 35.36
CA LYS A 677 -25.57 0.66 34.64
C LYS A 677 -24.30 0.47 33.80
N LEU A 678 -23.75 1.57 33.25
CA LEU A 678 -22.43 1.56 32.61
C LEU A 678 -21.34 1.14 33.60
N GLY A 679 -21.37 1.69 34.82
CA GLY A 679 -20.49 1.33 35.93
C GLY A 679 -20.66 -0.12 36.41
N GLN A 680 -21.90 -0.57 36.61
CA GLN A 680 -22.21 -1.95 36.97
C GLN A 680 -21.67 -2.94 35.92
N ALA A 681 -21.89 -2.69 34.63
CA ALA A 681 -21.38 -3.52 33.54
C ALA A 681 -19.84 -3.49 33.44
N GLN A 682 -19.21 -2.33 33.70
CA GLN A 682 -17.75 -2.25 33.78
C GLN A 682 -17.20 -3.08 34.95
N LYS A 683 -17.85 -3.01 36.13
CA LYS A 683 -17.48 -3.78 37.31
C LYS A 683 -17.60 -5.29 37.05
N GLU A 684 -18.73 -5.74 36.50
CA GLU A 684 -18.93 -7.14 36.10
C GLU A 684 -17.83 -7.61 35.14
N PHE A 685 -17.42 -6.78 34.17
CA PHE A 685 -16.31 -7.11 33.28
C PHE A 685 -14.97 -7.24 34.03
N LYS A 686 -14.66 -6.33 34.97
CA LYS A 686 -13.43 -6.39 35.77
C LYS A 686 -13.37 -7.66 36.64
N GLU A 687 -14.50 -8.09 37.18
CA GLU A 687 -14.61 -9.29 38.01
C GLU A 687 -14.48 -10.56 37.15
N ASN A 688 -15.23 -10.68 36.06
CA ASN A 688 -15.24 -11.86 35.18
C ASN A 688 -13.98 -12.01 34.32
N TYR A 689 -13.34 -10.90 33.91
CA TYR A 689 -12.22 -10.90 32.96
C TYR A 689 -10.92 -10.34 33.55
N ARG A 690 -10.72 -10.48 34.87
CA ARG A 690 -9.52 -10.01 35.60
C ARG A 690 -8.18 -10.44 34.95
N TYR A 691 -8.15 -11.56 34.22
CA TYR A 691 -6.97 -12.07 33.53
C TYR A 691 -6.64 -11.36 32.19
N LEU A 692 -7.59 -10.59 31.62
CA LEU A 692 -7.36 -9.74 30.43
C LEU A 692 -6.87 -8.33 30.79
N ILE A 693 -6.98 -7.96 32.07
CA ILE A 693 -6.52 -6.66 32.59
C ILE A 693 -5.05 -6.83 32.97
N PRO A 694 -4.11 -6.08 32.36
CA PRO A 694 -2.71 -6.12 32.77
C PRO A 694 -2.55 -5.62 34.21
N LYS A 695 -1.44 -5.95 34.85
CA LYS A 695 -1.07 -5.29 36.11
C LYS A 695 -0.88 -3.79 35.84
N ALA A 696 -1.34 -2.95 36.76
CA ALA A 696 -1.13 -1.51 36.67
C ALA A 696 0.37 -1.19 36.54
N ASP A 697 0.71 -0.25 35.65
CA ASP A 697 2.08 0.20 35.48
C ASP A 697 2.58 0.98 36.72
N LYS A 698 3.90 1.08 36.90
CA LYS A 698 4.50 1.91 37.96
C LYS A 698 4.15 3.40 37.81
N GLY A 699 3.91 3.86 36.59
CA GLY A 699 3.44 5.21 36.30
C GLY A 699 1.94 5.44 36.53
N LYS A 700 1.17 4.46 37.03
CA LYS A 700 -0.27 4.63 37.30
C LYS A 700 -0.49 5.68 38.38
N HIS A 701 -1.19 6.76 38.03
CA HIS A 701 -1.66 7.78 38.95
C HIS A 701 -3.18 7.96 38.82
N GLU A 702 -3.76 8.75 39.71
CA GLU A 702 -5.18 9.11 39.67
C GLU A 702 -5.31 10.57 39.19
N TYR A 703 -6.52 11.12 39.17
CA TYR A 703 -6.78 12.49 38.74
C TYR A 703 -7.04 13.38 39.97
N PRO A 704 -6.48 14.61 40.06
CA PRO A 704 -5.54 15.23 39.11
C PRO A 704 -4.16 14.56 39.08
N GLY A 705 -3.49 14.65 37.94
CA GLY A 705 -2.13 14.15 37.76
C GLY A 705 -1.12 15.19 38.20
N ASP A 706 -0.26 14.82 39.14
CA ASP A 706 0.83 15.68 39.61
C ASP A 706 1.77 16.09 38.48
N MET A 707 2.10 17.38 38.42
CA MET A 707 3.20 17.88 37.60
C MET A 707 4.53 17.51 38.26
N PRO A 708 5.39 16.69 37.62
CA PRO A 708 6.63 16.19 38.22
C PRO A 708 7.49 17.28 38.87
N GLU A 709 8.02 17.04 40.08
CA GLU A 709 8.97 17.96 40.71
C GLU A 709 10.18 18.27 39.82
N ASN A 710 10.55 17.32 38.96
CA ASN A 710 11.64 17.44 38.01
C ASN A 710 11.41 18.57 37.00
N LEU A 711 10.16 18.98 36.72
CA LEU A 711 9.85 20.19 35.95
C LEU A 711 9.96 21.45 36.81
N LYS A 712 9.48 21.44 38.07
CA LYS A 712 9.69 22.55 39.03
C LYS A 712 11.18 22.84 39.27
N LYS A 713 12.04 21.84 39.07
CA LYS A 713 13.51 21.89 39.18
C LYS A 713 14.23 22.06 37.83
N GLN A 714 13.52 22.21 36.70
CA GLN A 714 14.13 22.69 35.45
C GLN A 714 14.21 24.23 35.50
N PRO A 715 15.39 24.84 35.70
CA PRO A 715 15.52 26.29 35.54
C PRO A 715 15.17 26.63 34.08
N ALA A 716 14.51 27.77 33.85
CA ALA A 716 13.99 28.13 32.53
C ALA A 716 15.09 28.08 31.44
N LEU A 717 15.09 27.01 30.63
CA LEU A 717 16.14 26.65 29.67
C LEU A 717 16.26 27.59 28.46
N LYS A 718 15.60 28.75 28.52
CA LYS A 718 15.92 29.94 27.70
C LYS A 718 17.23 30.61 28.12
N GLN A 719 17.72 30.39 29.36
CA GLN A 719 19.11 30.72 29.68
C GLN A 719 20.04 29.81 28.87
N LYS A 720 20.67 30.41 27.85
CA LYS A 720 21.66 29.79 26.97
C LYS A 720 22.68 29.01 27.82
N ILE A 721 22.59 27.68 27.77
CA ILE A 721 23.78 26.85 27.96
C ILE A 721 24.73 27.29 26.86
N LYS A 722 25.72 28.13 27.20
CA LYS A 722 26.84 28.37 26.30
C LYS A 722 27.42 26.99 26.02
N PRO A 723 27.51 26.54 24.75
CA PRO A 723 28.13 25.24 24.47
C PRO A 723 29.51 25.28 25.10
N GLN A 724 29.87 24.21 25.84
CA GLN A 724 31.24 24.05 26.31
C GLN A 724 32.11 23.92 25.06
N SER A 725 32.77 25.01 24.67
CA SER A 725 33.57 25.14 23.44
C SER A 725 34.60 24.04 23.27
N ASP A 726 34.99 23.45 24.39
CA ASP A 726 36.08 22.50 24.52
C ASP A 726 35.56 21.05 24.46
N ARG A 727 34.24 20.83 24.29
CA ARG A 727 33.64 19.49 24.16
C ARG A 727 33.91 18.91 22.77
N ILE A 728 34.81 17.93 22.73
CA ILE A 728 35.15 17.19 21.52
C ILE A 728 34.02 16.21 21.19
N MET A 729 33.48 16.33 19.97
CA MET A 729 32.38 15.54 19.43
C MET A 729 32.89 14.64 18.30
N ARG A 730 32.57 13.34 18.30
CA ARG A 730 32.94 12.37 17.26
C ARG A 730 31.77 12.13 16.29
N CYS A 731 32.00 12.30 14.99
CA CYS A 731 30.95 12.34 13.98
C CYS A 731 30.39 10.95 13.60
N LYS A 732 29.08 10.76 13.75
CA LYS A 732 28.31 9.55 13.40
C LYS A 732 27.89 9.46 11.92
N ASN A 733 28.20 10.44 11.08
CA ASN A 733 27.88 10.34 9.65
C ASN A 733 28.80 9.31 8.98
N TRP A 734 28.23 8.39 8.20
CA TRP A 734 28.98 7.31 7.53
C TRP A 734 30.11 7.85 6.64
N GLY A 735 31.29 7.24 6.71
CA GLY A 735 32.47 7.68 5.96
C GLY A 735 33.07 9.02 6.41
N CYS A 736 32.68 9.55 7.57
CA CYS A 736 33.32 10.70 8.20
C CYS A 736 34.18 10.30 9.40
N GLY A 737 33.59 9.82 10.50
CA GLY A 737 34.27 9.42 11.73
C GLY A 737 34.96 10.54 12.52
N GLN A 738 35.32 11.65 11.88
CA GLN A 738 36.15 12.73 12.43
C GLN A 738 35.62 13.32 13.74
N GLU A 739 36.56 13.67 14.60
CA GLU A 739 36.34 14.49 15.78
C GLU A 739 36.36 15.98 15.43
N TYR A 740 35.47 16.74 16.05
CA TYR A 740 35.26 18.16 15.80
C TYR A 740 34.83 18.87 17.09
N GLN A 741 35.03 20.18 17.18
CA GLN A 741 34.45 21.01 18.24
C GLN A 741 33.09 21.55 17.78
N GLU A 742 32.10 21.57 18.65
CA GLU A 742 30.72 21.93 18.28
C GLU A 742 30.57 23.37 17.77
N ASP A 743 31.40 24.30 18.26
CA ASP A 743 31.49 25.69 17.83
C ASP A 743 31.97 25.86 16.37
N LYS A 744 32.69 24.87 15.83
CA LYS A 744 33.30 24.87 14.48
C LYS A 744 32.56 23.97 13.48
N ASN A 745 31.37 23.51 13.83
CA ASN A 745 30.54 22.65 13.00
C ASN A 745 29.79 23.46 11.91
N ASP A 746 30.46 23.79 10.81
CA ASP A 746 29.85 24.50 9.68
C ASP A 746 29.05 23.56 8.75
N LYS A 747 28.19 24.15 7.92
CA LYS A 747 27.29 23.43 6.99
C LYS A 747 28.00 22.55 5.94
N HIS A 748 29.32 22.61 5.86
CA HIS A 748 30.16 21.94 4.88
C HIS A 748 31.38 21.22 5.47
N SER A 749 31.64 21.28 6.78
CA SER A 749 32.80 20.64 7.42
C SER A 749 32.80 19.12 7.22
N CYS A 750 31.65 18.47 7.38
CA CYS A 750 31.53 17.02 7.35
C CYS A 750 31.37 16.48 5.92
N ARG A 751 32.43 15.87 5.39
CA ARG A 751 32.33 14.98 4.22
C ARG A 751 31.83 13.61 4.68
N HIS A 752 30.70 13.17 4.16
CA HIS A 752 30.08 11.87 4.51
C HIS A 752 29.34 11.23 3.33
N HIS A 753 29.10 9.93 3.43
CA HIS A 753 28.23 9.19 2.53
C HIS A 753 26.79 9.17 3.10
N PRO A 754 25.77 9.68 2.40
CA PRO A 754 24.38 9.60 2.85
C PRO A 754 23.74 8.22 2.58
N GLY A 755 24.37 7.39 1.73
CA GLY A 755 23.95 6.03 1.45
C GLY A 755 24.62 5.02 2.37
N LYS A 756 24.14 3.78 2.36
CA LYS A 756 24.83 2.63 2.95
C LYS A 756 25.92 2.09 2.01
N TYR A 757 26.89 1.38 2.57
CA TYR A 757 27.75 0.47 1.80
C TYR A 757 26.99 -0.82 1.43
N GLN A 758 27.35 -1.45 0.31
CA GLN A 758 26.79 -2.73 -0.16
C GLN A 758 27.93 -3.72 -0.41
N PHE A 759 27.79 -4.94 0.12
CA PHE A 759 28.72 -6.08 0.01
C PHE A 759 28.67 -6.79 -1.36
N GLY A 760 28.59 -6.02 -2.44
CA GLY A 760 28.42 -6.53 -3.80
C GLY A 760 27.22 -7.49 -3.90
N SER A 761 27.40 -8.55 -4.70
CA SER A 761 26.51 -9.72 -4.65
C SER A 761 27.30 -11.03 -4.74
N ARG A 762 26.79 -12.09 -4.08
CA ARG A 762 27.37 -13.44 -4.09
C ARG A 762 27.62 -14.03 -5.49
N HIS A 763 26.94 -13.51 -6.51
CA HIS A 763 27.06 -13.94 -7.90
C HIS A 763 27.98 -13.05 -8.77
N GLY A 764 28.62 -12.03 -8.20
CA GLY A 764 29.45 -11.09 -8.96
C GLY A 764 28.64 -10.29 -9.99
N LEU A 765 27.43 -9.85 -9.63
CA LEU A 765 26.56 -9.03 -10.51
C LEU A 765 26.77 -7.51 -10.31
N TRP A 766 27.26 -7.10 -9.15
CA TRP A 766 27.74 -5.74 -8.89
C TRP A 766 28.87 -5.79 -7.84
N PRO A 767 29.86 -4.89 -7.91
CA PRO A 767 30.96 -4.82 -6.96
C PRO A 767 30.50 -4.26 -5.60
N GLU A 768 31.34 -4.42 -4.58
CA GLU A 768 31.13 -3.67 -3.34
C GLU A 768 31.17 -2.15 -3.60
N SER A 769 30.27 -1.39 -2.99
CA SER A 769 30.22 0.06 -3.22
C SER A 769 29.27 0.81 -2.28
N TRP A 770 29.54 2.10 -2.10
CA TRP A 770 28.61 3.04 -1.49
C TRP A 770 27.40 3.32 -2.40
N THR A 771 26.18 3.07 -1.89
CA THR A 771 24.92 3.25 -2.66
C THR A 771 24.67 4.66 -3.19
N CYS A 772 25.30 5.68 -2.59
CA CYS A 772 25.12 7.09 -2.94
C CYS A 772 26.03 7.61 -4.05
N CYS A 773 27.16 6.95 -4.33
CA CYS A 773 28.18 7.43 -5.27
C CYS A 773 28.90 6.34 -6.07
N ARG A 774 28.65 5.06 -5.73
CA ARG A 774 29.33 3.86 -6.25
C ARG A 774 30.85 3.78 -6.04
N ALA A 775 31.40 4.63 -5.19
CA ALA A 775 32.81 4.59 -4.82
C ALA A 775 33.14 3.44 -3.84
N GLU A 776 34.43 3.14 -3.74
CA GLU A 776 35.05 2.09 -2.92
C GLU A 776 34.95 2.37 -1.41
N TRP A 777 35.27 1.36 -0.60
CA TRP A 777 35.07 1.37 0.86
C TRP A 777 35.61 2.62 1.57
N ASP A 778 36.91 2.86 1.41
CA ASP A 778 37.72 3.92 2.03
C ASP A 778 37.49 5.32 1.42
N SER A 779 36.71 5.40 0.35
CA SER A 779 36.48 6.65 -0.37
C SER A 779 35.89 7.75 0.51
N LEU A 780 36.39 8.98 0.31
CA LEU A 780 35.88 10.16 1.01
C LEU A 780 34.39 10.39 0.76
N GLY A 781 33.68 10.77 1.83
CA GLY A 781 32.24 11.03 1.82
C GLY A 781 31.77 11.95 0.69
N CYS A 782 30.84 11.45 -0.15
CA CYS A 782 30.40 12.11 -1.37
C CYS A 782 29.46 13.33 -1.17
N ARG A 783 29.02 13.63 0.06
CA ARG A 783 28.28 14.87 0.38
C ARG A 783 28.98 15.66 1.48
N LYS A 784 28.90 16.98 1.39
CA LYS A 784 29.21 17.91 2.48
C LYS A 784 27.96 18.15 3.33
N GLY A 785 28.15 18.43 4.62
CA GLY A 785 27.08 18.76 5.56
C GLY A 785 27.66 19.15 6.93
N PHE A 786 26.78 19.33 7.91
CA PHE A 786 27.16 19.39 9.33
C PHE A 786 27.61 18.00 9.83
N HIS A 787 28.58 17.96 10.74
CA HIS A 787 28.86 16.77 11.55
C HIS A 787 27.67 16.49 12.47
N LYS A 788 27.35 15.20 12.66
CA LYS A 788 26.34 14.74 13.62
C LYS A 788 27.03 13.96 14.72
N GLY A 789 27.42 14.64 15.79
CA GLY A 789 28.27 14.08 16.84
C GLY A 789 27.53 13.23 17.87
N VAL A 790 28.32 12.49 18.63
CA VAL A 790 28.17 12.42 20.10
C VAL A 790 29.48 12.91 20.73
N PRO A 791 29.48 13.29 22.02
CA PRO A 791 30.71 13.51 22.76
C PRO A 791 31.64 12.30 22.62
N ALA A 792 32.94 12.53 22.41
CA ALA A 792 33.90 11.44 22.19
C ALA A 792 33.93 10.45 23.39
N THR A 793 33.76 10.97 24.61
CA THR A 793 33.62 10.22 25.87
C THR A 793 32.38 9.33 25.94
N GLU A 794 31.34 9.61 25.14
CA GLU A 794 30.08 8.86 25.07
C GLU A 794 30.04 7.92 23.84
N PHE A 795 31.13 7.82 23.07
CA PHE A 795 31.20 6.98 21.88
C PHE A 795 31.37 5.50 22.25
N VAL A 796 30.24 4.80 22.44
CA VAL A 796 30.19 3.35 22.61
C VAL A 796 30.65 2.63 21.34
N ARG A 797 31.57 1.67 21.48
CA ARG A 797 32.07 0.80 20.42
C ARG A 797 31.31 -0.53 20.42
N LEU A 798 31.31 -1.24 19.29
CA LEU A 798 30.64 -2.52 19.14
C LEU A 798 31.67 -3.63 18.91
N CYS A 799 31.51 -4.77 19.57
CA CYS A 799 32.46 -5.88 19.48
C CYS A 799 32.32 -6.67 18.17
N ILE A 800 33.42 -6.83 17.42
CA ILE A 800 33.48 -7.59 16.14
C ILE A 800 33.93 -9.04 16.28
N ASN A 801 34.11 -9.56 17.50
CA ASN A 801 34.44 -10.98 17.68
C ASN A 801 33.27 -11.89 17.26
N HIS A 802 33.61 -12.95 16.52
CA HIS A 802 32.69 -13.95 16.01
C HIS A 802 33.38 -15.32 15.98
N GLY A 803 32.60 -16.40 15.90
CA GLY A 803 33.09 -17.75 15.64
C GLY A 803 33.55 -17.95 14.20
N GLU A 804 33.98 -19.19 13.90
CA GLU A 804 34.25 -19.66 12.56
C GLU A 804 32.99 -19.59 11.67
N PRO A 805 33.09 -19.22 10.39
CA PRO A 805 31.99 -19.33 9.45
C PRO A 805 31.56 -20.79 9.27
N ASN A 806 30.27 -21.06 9.44
CA ASN A 806 29.67 -22.37 9.19
C ASN A 806 29.83 -22.75 7.71
N PRO A 807 30.32 -23.96 7.37
CA PRO A 807 30.54 -24.37 5.98
C PRO A 807 29.25 -24.55 5.16
N ASP A 808 28.11 -24.82 5.81
CA ASP A 808 26.80 -24.94 5.15
C ASP A 808 26.11 -23.58 4.98
N SER A 809 26.20 -22.70 5.99
CA SER A 809 25.51 -21.40 5.99
C SER A 809 26.33 -20.28 5.32
N PHE A 810 27.66 -20.37 5.36
CA PHE A 810 28.65 -19.35 5.01
C PHE A 810 28.66 -18.10 5.92
N TYR A 811 28.11 -18.21 7.13
CA TYR A 811 28.12 -17.15 8.17
C TYR A 811 28.56 -17.73 9.52
N PRO A 812 29.13 -16.93 10.43
CA PRO A 812 29.43 -17.37 11.78
C PRO A 812 28.13 -17.50 12.60
N ASP A 813 27.89 -18.65 13.21
CA ASP A 813 26.69 -18.88 14.05
C ASP A 813 26.79 -18.23 15.43
N SER A 814 27.98 -17.77 15.81
CA SER A 814 28.29 -17.12 17.08
C SER A 814 28.87 -15.73 16.80
N PHE A 815 28.28 -14.68 17.37
CA PHE A 815 28.70 -13.30 17.17
C PHE A 815 28.52 -12.50 18.47
N CYS A 816 29.54 -11.75 18.90
CA CYS A 816 29.49 -11.01 20.17
C CYS A 816 28.54 -9.81 20.10
N GLY A 817 28.80 -8.86 19.20
CA GLY A 817 27.96 -7.67 18.96
C GLY A 817 27.82 -6.67 20.11
N LYS A 818 28.27 -7.03 21.33
CA LYS A 818 28.04 -6.25 22.54
C LYS A 818 28.57 -4.81 22.42
N PRO A 819 27.81 -3.81 22.90
CA PRO A 819 28.34 -2.47 23.16
C PRO A 819 29.36 -2.51 24.30
N PHE A 820 30.49 -1.83 24.11
CA PHE A 820 31.51 -1.64 25.15
C PHE A 820 32.16 -0.25 25.06
N GLN A 821 32.85 0.15 26.12
CA GLN A 821 33.66 1.37 26.21
C GLN A 821 35.06 0.96 26.68
N GLU A 822 36.10 1.68 26.25
CA GLU A 822 37.43 1.48 26.83
C GLU A 822 37.43 1.86 28.31
N PRO A 823 38.06 1.05 29.18
CA PRO A 823 38.07 1.29 30.63
C PRO A 823 38.73 2.62 31.01
N GLU A 824 39.62 3.14 30.15
CA GLU A 824 40.29 4.45 30.33
C GLU A 824 39.32 5.64 30.36
N ASN A 825 38.11 5.50 29.80
CA ASN A 825 37.12 6.59 29.71
C ASN A 825 36.09 6.59 30.86
N LYS A 826 36.04 5.56 31.71
CA LYS A 826 35.21 5.57 32.93
C LYS A 826 36.06 5.99 34.13
N PRO A 827 35.59 6.90 35.00
CA PRO A 827 36.32 7.25 36.20
C PRO A 827 36.41 6.04 37.15
N GLU A 828 37.57 5.84 37.77
CA GLU A 828 37.93 4.59 38.45
C GLU A 828 36.95 4.13 39.56
N TRP A 829 36.19 5.07 40.13
CA TRP A 829 35.18 4.81 41.16
C TRP A 829 33.83 4.28 40.64
N GLN A 830 33.60 4.26 39.32
CA GLN A 830 32.35 3.78 38.70
C GLN A 830 32.41 2.36 38.13
N VAL A 831 33.50 1.61 38.35
CA VAL A 831 33.70 0.30 37.71
C VAL A 831 34.03 -0.74 38.77
N THR A 832 33.06 -1.60 39.11
CA THR A 832 33.27 -2.72 40.03
C THR A 832 34.26 -3.74 39.44
N ALA A 833 34.71 -4.72 40.25
CA ALA A 833 35.54 -5.80 39.72
C ALA A 833 34.79 -6.64 38.66
N GLU A 834 33.49 -6.85 38.86
CA GLU A 834 32.60 -7.58 37.98
C GLU A 834 32.32 -6.80 36.67
N ASP A 835 32.12 -5.48 36.76
CA ASP A 835 32.07 -4.60 35.58
C ASP A 835 33.37 -4.67 34.77
N LYS A 836 34.54 -4.67 35.43
CA LYS A 836 35.84 -4.74 34.74
C LYS A 836 35.97 -6.04 33.94
N GLU A 837 35.55 -7.18 34.50
CA GLU A 837 35.55 -8.44 33.75
C GLU A 837 34.52 -8.38 32.61
N ALA A 838 33.27 -7.97 32.87
CA ALA A 838 32.21 -7.90 31.86
C ALA A 838 32.46 -6.89 30.71
N LEU A 839 33.27 -5.85 30.95
CA LEU A 839 33.68 -4.86 29.93
C LEU A 839 34.90 -5.29 29.11
N LEU A 840 35.70 -6.24 29.59
CA LEU A 840 36.89 -6.76 28.91
C LEU A 840 36.63 -8.10 28.19
N CYS A 841 35.79 -8.96 28.78
CA CYS A 841 35.59 -10.35 28.40
C CYS A 841 34.43 -10.56 27.41
N CYS A 842 34.79 -10.66 26.13
CA CYS A 842 33.95 -11.18 25.06
C CYS A 842 33.77 -12.70 25.18
N HIS A 843 32.67 -13.15 25.77
CA HIS A 843 32.26 -14.55 25.77
C HIS A 843 31.57 -14.91 24.44
N ILE A 844 32.16 -15.82 23.66
CA ILE A 844 31.61 -16.38 22.41
C ILE A 844 32.00 -17.86 22.23
N HIS A 845 31.23 -18.62 21.47
CA HIS A 845 31.71 -19.87 20.88
C HIS A 845 32.63 -19.53 19.69
N PRO A 846 33.89 -19.99 19.61
CA PRO A 846 34.76 -19.78 18.45
C PRO A 846 34.43 -20.72 17.28
N GLY A 847 33.68 -21.80 17.52
CA GLY A 847 33.22 -22.71 16.48
C GLY A 847 31.94 -22.23 15.79
N TYR A 848 31.42 -23.10 14.92
CA TYR A 848 30.09 -22.98 14.31
C TYR A 848 29.16 -24.07 14.86
N PHE A 849 27.87 -23.99 14.54
CA PHE A 849 26.86 -24.93 15.01
C PHE A 849 26.56 -25.98 13.93
N LYS A 850 26.81 -27.26 14.26
CA LYS A 850 26.78 -28.39 13.32
C LYS A 850 25.56 -29.27 13.61
N ILE A 851 24.70 -29.44 12.60
CA ILE A 851 23.48 -30.25 12.68
C ILE A 851 23.68 -31.56 11.91
N ASP A 852 23.99 -32.66 12.59
CA ASP A 852 24.05 -33.98 11.96
C ASP A 852 22.63 -34.57 11.83
N ARG A 853 22.04 -34.39 10.65
CA ARG A 853 20.69 -34.88 10.31
C ARG A 853 20.56 -36.41 10.26
N ARG A 854 21.66 -37.17 10.32
CA ARG A 854 21.63 -38.65 10.40
C ARG A 854 21.66 -39.15 11.83
N ALA A 855 22.40 -38.48 12.70
CA ALA A 855 22.46 -38.77 14.13
C ALA A 855 21.29 -38.13 14.92
N GLY A 856 20.71 -37.03 14.41
CA GLY A 856 19.75 -36.22 15.16
C GLY A 856 20.41 -35.39 16.26
N THR A 857 21.70 -35.11 16.13
CA THR A 857 22.51 -34.37 17.12
C THR A 857 22.92 -33.02 16.57
N GLU A 858 22.83 -31.99 17.41
CA GLU A 858 23.23 -30.63 17.09
C GLU A 858 24.31 -30.20 18.09
N GLU A 859 25.49 -29.77 17.61
CA GLU A 859 26.68 -29.56 18.44
C GLU A 859 27.51 -28.34 18.00
N TRP A 860 28.09 -27.60 18.94
CA TRP A 860 29.10 -26.56 18.66
C TRP A 860 30.47 -27.18 18.38
N THR A 861 31.12 -26.82 17.27
CA THR A 861 32.42 -27.41 16.89
C THR A 861 33.58 -27.06 17.82
N CYS A 862 33.43 -26.12 18.76
CA CYS A 862 34.48 -25.84 19.77
C CYS A 862 34.46 -26.77 20.98
N CYS A 863 33.30 -27.29 21.39
CA CYS A 863 33.13 -28.01 22.65
C CYS A 863 32.37 -29.35 22.54
N GLY A 864 31.61 -29.58 21.47
CA GLY A 864 30.75 -30.77 21.33
C GLY A 864 29.47 -30.72 22.19
N GLU A 865 29.09 -29.54 22.68
CA GLU A 865 27.87 -29.32 23.47
C GLU A 865 26.74 -28.74 22.60
N GLY A 866 25.49 -28.87 23.05
CA GLY A 866 24.28 -28.50 22.29
C GLY A 866 24.03 -26.99 22.11
N ASP A 867 22.90 -26.61 21.53
CA ASP A 867 22.52 -25.21 21.29
C ASP A 867 22.48 -24.37 22.57
N GLU A 868 21.96 -24.93 23.67
CA GLU A 868 21.90 -24.29 25.00
C GLU A 868 23.27 -24.14 25.70
N ALA A 869 24.38 -24.56 25.07
CA ALA A 869 25.71 -24.51 25.68
C ALA A 869 26.19 -23.06 25.97
N PRO A 870 26.71 -22.77 27.18
CA PRO A 870 27.30 -21.47 27.48
C PRO A 870 28.56 -21.24 26.62
N PRO A 871 28.90 -19.99 26.26
CA PRO A 871 30.00 -19.70 25.35
C PRO A 871 31.34 -20.32 25.77
N CYS A 872 31.88 -21.22 24.95
CA CYS A 872 33.02 -22.07 25.29
C CYS A 872 34.37 -21.32 25.38
N ALA A 873 34.44 -20.04 25.03
CA ALA A 873 35.65 -19.23 25.10
C ALA A 873 35.41 -17.78 25.53
N THR A 874 36.45 -17.20 26.14
CA THR A 874 36.55 -15.78 26.49
C THR A 874 37.68 -15.14 25.70
N MET A 875 37.41 -14.00 25.07
CA MET A 875 38.36 -13.19 24.30
C MET A 875 38.32 -11.73 24.76
N GLU A 876 39.34 -10.93 24.42
CA GLU A 876 39.26 -9.47 24.58
C GLU A 876 38.32 -8.85 23.53
N HIS A 877 37.50 -7.86 23.92
CA HIS A 877 36.59 -7.17 23.01
C HIS A 877 37.34 -6.38 21.91
N LYS A 878 37.27 -6.87 20.66
CA LYS A 878 37.85 -6.18 19.49
C LYS A 878 36.87 -5.18 18.89
N PHE A 879 37.41 -4.07 18.37
CA PHE A 879 36.72 -3.11 17.52
C PHE A 879 37.61 -2.73 16.32
N ALA A 880 37.03 -2.08 15.33
CA ALA A 880 37.74 -1.43 14.23
C ALA A 880 37.13 -0.05 13.94
N GLU A 881 37.87 0.86 13.32
CA GLU A 881 37.38 2.19 12.95
C GLU A 881 37.51 2.43 11.46
N PHE A 882 36.54 3.13 10.86
CA PHE A 882 36.57 3.49 9.43
C PHE A 882 37.83 4.32 9.11
N PRO A 883 38.62 4.00 8.07
CA PRO A 883 38.29 3.13 6.93
C PRO A 883 38.82 1.68 7.01
N ASP A 884 39.13 1.14 8.20
CA ASP A 884 39.60 -0.24 8.34
C ASP A 884 38.60 -1.26 7.74
N GLU A 885 39.09 -2.31 7.08
CA GLU A 885 38.25 -3.29 6.40
C GLU A 885 37.43 -4.16 7.36
N GLU A 886 37.94 -4.49 8.56
CA GLU A 886 37.12 -5.20 9.56
C GLU A 886 35.95 -4.32 10.04
N SER A 887 36.09 -2.99 9.99
CA SER A 887 35.00 -2.08 10.37
C SER A 887 33.81 -2.15 9.40
N LYS A 888 33.96 -2.74 8.20
CA LYS A 888 32.82 -3.09 7.33
C LYS A 888 31.77 -3.92 8.07
N LYS A 889 32.15 -4.77 9.03
CA LYS A 889 31.25 -5.62 9.83
C LYS A 889 30.08 -4.83 10.47
N TYR A 890 30.23 -3.53 10.75
CA TYR A 890 29.16 -2.69 11.33
C TYR A 890 28.15 -2.12 10.30
N PHE A 891 28.49 -2.06 9.01
CA PHE A 891 27.85 -1.15 8.04
C PHE A 891 26.63 -1.74 7.32
N TYR A 892 26.28 -2.98 7.62
CA TYR A 892 25.05 -3.62 7.13
C TYR A 892 23.77 -2.94 7.68
N ASN A 893 23.86 -2.40 8.90
CA ASN A 893 22.70 -1.96 9.68
C ASN A 893 21.92 -0.79 9.08
N LYS A 894 20.61 -0.73 9.41
CA LYS A 894 19.84 0.54 9.37
C LYS A 894 20.55 1.60 10.23
N PRO A 895 20.33 2.91 10.03
CA PRO A 895 21.05 3.93 10.78
C PRO A 895 21.00 3.64 12.29
N LEU A 896 22.16 3.78 12.96
CA LEU A 896 22.25 3.72 14.42
C LEU A 896 21.54 4.94 15.02
N VAL A 897 20.20 4.85 15.10
CA VAL A 897 19.35 5.88 15.71
C VAL A 897 19.51 5.80 17.23
N LYS A 898 20.65 6.38 17.65
CA LYS A 898 21.02 6.72 19.02
C LYS A 898 21.14 5.55 20.00
N ILE A 899 22.38 5.09 20.09
CA ILE A 899 23.02 4.36 21.20
C ILE A 899 22.47 4.75 22.60
N GLY A 900 22.12 6.02 22.85
CA GLY A 900 21.61 6.49 24.15
C GLY A 900 20.42 5.69 24.72
N ASN A 901 19.44 5.29 23.90
CA ASN A 901 18.30 4.51 24.38
C ASN A 901 18.55 2.98 24.41
N TYR A 902 19.65 2.51 23.81
CA TYR A 902 20.07 1.11 23.87
C TYR A 902 20.85 0.79 25.17
N ALA A 903 20.98 1.79 26.06
CA ALA A 903 21.46 1.59 27.43
C ALA A 903 20.38 1.00 28.37
N SER A 904 19.11 0.93 27.94
CA SER A 904 18.14 0.06 28.63
C SER A 904 18.39 -1.40 28.22
N GLU A 905 18.63 -2.26 29.19
CA GLU A 905 19.17 -3.64 29.06
C GLU A 905 18.36 -4.58 28.16
N ASN A 906 17.17 -4.16 27.72
CA ASN A 906 16.19 -4.97 26.99
C ASN A 906 16.30 -4.86 25.45
N SER A 907 17.17 -4.01 24.90
CA SER A 907 17.58 -4.15 23.49
C SER A 907 18.56 -5.31 23.37
N THR A 908 18.02 -6.53 23.25
CA THR A 908 18.80 -7.77 23.38
C THR A 908 19.91 -7.85 22.34
N ALA A 909 21.08 -8.36 22.76
CA ALA A 909 22.23 -8.59 21.86
C ALA A 909 21.85 -9.42 20.61
N SER A 910 20.82 -10.26 20.75
CA SER A 910 20.14 -11.02 19.70
C SER A 910 19.81 -10.21 18.44
N GLU A 911 19.43 -8.92 18.52
CA GLU A 911 19.20 -8.13 17.28
C GLU A 911 20.50 -7.95 16.48
N PHE A 912 21.58 -7.49 17.13
CA PHE A 912 22.86 -7.30 16.45
C PHE A 912 23.46 -8.63 16.02
N GLU A 913 23.38 -9.65 16.87
CA GLU A 913 23.82 -11.01 16.61
C GLU A 913 23.12 -11.59 15.38
N MET A 914 21.79 -11.48 15.29
CA MET A 914 21.01 -11.96 14.15
C MET A 914 21.40 -11.24 12.85
N TYR A 915 21.69 -9.93 12.88
CA TYR A 915 22.20 -9.23 11.69
C TYR A 915 23.68 -9.56 11.39
N GLY A 916 24.50 -9.87 12.39
CA GLY A 916 25.87 -10.37 12.23
C GLY A 916 25.90 -11.72 11.53
N ARG A 917 25.05 -12.67 11.98
CA ARG A 917 24.78 -13.99 11.38
C ARG A 917 24.26 -13.93 9.94
N PHE A 918 23.86 -12.76 9.42
CA PHE A 918 23.44 -12.57 8.02
C PHE A 918 24.18 -11.41 7.30
N CYS A 919 25.30 -10.95 7.86
CA CYS A 919 26.08 -9.87 7.26
C CYS A 919 26.82 -10.38 6.00
N GLY A 920 26.61 -9.68 4.88
CA GLY A 920 27.21 -10.04 3.59
C GLY A 920 28.75 -10.06 3.58
N TYR A 921 29.40 -9.44 4.57
CA TYR A 921 30.86 -9.44 4.78
C TYR A 921 31.48 -10.84 4.90
N PHE A 922 30.76 -11.81 5.48
CA PHE A 922 31.29 -13.18 5.68
C PHE A 922 31.22 -14.07 4.44
N LEU A 923 30.49 -13.63 3.41
CA LEU A 923 30.49 -14.29 2.12
C LEU A 923 31.75 -13.87 1.36
N GLU A 924 32.58 -14.83 0.94
CA GLU A 924 33.71 -14.58 0.04
C GLU A 924 33.21 -13.85 -1.22
N SER A 925 33.49 -12.55 -1.30
CA SER A 925 33.11 -11.71 -2.42
C SER A 925 33.98 -12.08 -3.62
N LYS A 926 33.49 -13.00 -4.45
CA LYS A 926 34.18 -13.35 -5.71
C LYS A 926 34.45 -12.05 -6.47
N PRO A 927 35.71 -11.76 -6.83
CA PRO A 927 36.07 -10.48 -7.42
C PRO A 927 35.21 -10.24 -8.66
N TYR A 928 34.78 -8.99 -8.84
CA TYR A 928 33.91 -8.60 -9.96
C TYR A 928 34.68 -8.66 -11.28
N VAL A 929 34.80 -9.88 -11.82
CA VAL A 929 35.20 -10.09 -13.21
C VAL A 929 34.12 -9.45 -14.07
N GLU A 930 34.47 -8.36 -14.75
CA GLU A 930 33.55 -7.56 -15.55
C GLU A 930 33.00 -8.36 -16.74
N LYS A 931 31.95 -9.15 -16.50
CA LYS A 931 31.21 -9.85 -17.56
C LYS A 931 30.50 -8.90 -18.53
N ASN A 932 30.42 -7.63 -18.18
CA ASN A 932 30.35 -6.51 -19.11
C ASN A 932 31.30 -5.43 -18.56
N PRO A 933 32.35 -4.99 -19.28
CA PRO A 933 33.13 -3.82 -18.89
C PRO A 933 32.25 -2.56 -18.84
N PRO A 934 32.70 -1.44 -18.25
CA PRO A 934 31.93 -0.20 -18.23
C PRO A 934 31.69 0.17 -19.69
N LYS A 935 30.46 0.59 -20.03
CA LYS A 935 30.06 0.87 -21.42
C LYS A 935 31.15 1.69 -22.10
N LYS A 936 31.93 1.04 -22.98
CA LYS A 936 32.95 1.71 -23.79
C LYS A 936 32.29 2.90 -24.46
N ASN A 937 33.00 4.03 -24.45
CA ASN A 937 32.61 5.35 -24.95
C ASN A 937 31.36 5.30 -25.83
N ALA A 938 30.25 5.89 -25.36
CA ALA A 938 28.94 5.81 -25.99
C ALA A 938 29.09 5.93 -27.51
N LEU A 939 28.77 4.82 -28.20
CA LEU A 939 29.14 4.59 -29.60
C LEU A 939 28.80 5.81 -30.44
N SER A 940 29.68 6.15 -31.38
CA SER A 940 29.42 7.24 -32.31
C SER A 940 28.10 6.98 -33.03
N ARG A 941 27.45 8.08 -33.45
CA ARG A 941 26.13 8.00 -34.09
C ARG A 941 26.14 7.16 -35.38
N ASP A 942 27.31 6.87 -35.93
CA ASP A 942 27.48 6.06 -37.13
C ASP A 942 27.77 4.58 -36.78
N GLU A 943 28.65 4.28 -35.80
CA GLU A 943 28.80 2.91 -35.24
C GLU A 943 27.45 2.36 -34.73
N GLN A 944 26.62 3.19 -34.09
CA GLN A 944 25.29 2.77 -33.63
C GLN A 944 24.35 2.43 -34.81
N LYS A 945 24.43 3.14 -35.94
CA LYS A 945 23.65 2.78 -37.15
C LYS A 945 24.11 1.43 -37.71
N GLU A 946 25.41 1.19 -37.77
CA GLU A 946 25.95 -0.07 -38.27
C GLU A 946 25.42 -1.25 -37.42
N LEU A 947 25.45 -1.15 -36.08
CA LEU A 947 24.86 -2.14 -35.18
C LEU A 947 23.32 -2.22 -35.23
N ASP A 948 22.65 -1.17 -35.68
CA ASP A 948 21.19 -1.17 -35.89
C ASP A 948 20.80 -1.77 -37.26
N GLN A 949 21.75 -1.84 -38.20
CA GLN A 949 21.61 -2.42 -39.54
C GLN A 949 22.11 -3.88 -39.64
N MET A 950 22.89 -4.37 -38.68
CA MET A 950 23.24 -5.80 -38.61
C MET A 950 22.02 -6.68 -38.30
N ASP A 951 21.97 -7.85 -38.93
CA ASP A 951 20.89 -8.82 -38.77
C ASP A 951 20.94 -9.53 -37.41
N LYS A 952 19.78 -9.63 -36.75
CA LYS A 952 19.61 -10.18 -35.41
C LYS A 952 18.54 -11.28 -35.41
N ALA A 953 18.80 -12.42 -34.79
CA ALA A 953 17.83 -13.50 -34.67
C ALA A 953 16.90 -13.27 -33.47
N CYS A 954 15.58 -13.34 -33.67
CA CYS A 954 14.62 -13.02 -32.62
C CYS A 954 14.40 -14.18 -31.62
N LEU A 955 14.91 -13.99 -30.39
CA LEU A 955 14.82 -14.91 -29.25
C LEU A 955 13.43 -14.94 -28.57
N ASN A 956 12.44 -14.20 -29.08
CA ASN A 956 11.06 -14.27 -28.59
C ASN A 956 10.35 -15.52 -29.15
N TRP A 957 9.81 -16.35 -28.26
CA TRP A 957 9.08 -17.58 -28.62
C TRP A 957 7.91 -17.34 -29.59
N GLY A 958 7.75 -18.23 -30.57
CA GLY A 958 6.70 -18.12 -31.60
C GLY A 958 6.95 -17.06 -32.68
N CYS A 959 8.19 -16.53 -32.79
CA CYS A 959 8.55 -15.53 -33.80
C CYS A 959 9.51 -16.05 -34.90
N GLY A 960 10.64 -16.66 -34.53
CA GLY A 960 11.67 -17.21 -35.45
C GLY A 960 12.43 -16.21 -36.34
N ALA A 961 11.85 -15.04 -36.62
CA ALA A 961 12.37 -14.10 -37.62
C ALA A 961 13.74 -13.50 -37.30
N ILE A 962 14.54 -13.33 -38.35
CA ILE A 962 15.69 -12.42 -38.39
C ILE A 962 15.16 -10.99 -38.62
N PHE A 963 15.76 -9.99 -37.98
CA PHE A 963 15.33 -8.59 -38.03
C PHE A 963 16.52 -7.64 -37.85
N LYS A 964 16.39 -6.40 -38.34
CA LYS A 964 17.29 -5.27 -38.07
C LYS A 964 16.69 -4.36 -37.00
N GLU A 965 17.50 -3.63 -36.25
CA GLU A 965 16.99 -2.74 -35.19
C GLU A 965 16.25 -1.53 -35.76
N GLU A 966 16.66 -1.04 -36.94
CA GLU A 966 15.95 0.03 -37.66
C GLU A 966 14.49 -0.34 -37.99
N ASP A 967 14.21 -1.62 -38.28
CA ASP A 967 12.87 -2.15 -38.51
C ASP A 967 12.10 -2.51 -37.21
N ASN A 968 12.78 -2.51 -36.04
CA ASN A 968 12.28 -3.07 -34.78
C ASN A 968 11.23 -2.21 -34.05
N ASN A 969 10.20 -1.82 -34.78
CA ASN A 969 9.06 -1.09 -34.25
C ASN A 969 8.30 -1.91 -33.18
N ARG A 970 7.54 -1.22 -32.33
CA ARG A 970 6.84 -1.80 -31.16
C ARG A 970 5.83 -2.92 -31.47
N ARG A 971 5.59 -3.28 -32.74
CA ARG A 971 4.63 -4.29 -33.18
C ARG A 971 5.19 -5.31 -34.20
N ALA A 972 6.48 -5.25 -34.54
CA ALA A 972 7.11 -6.08 -35.56
C ALA A 972 7.05 -7.59 -35.23
N CYS A 973 7.49 -7.96 -34.03
CA CYS A 973 7.53 -9.34 -33.55
C CYS A 973 6.13 -9.83 -33.18
N ARG A 974 5.65 -10.91 -33.81
CA ARG A 974 4.59 -11.76 -33.26
C ARG A 974 5.23 -12.80 -32.35
N CYS A 975 4.86 -12.84 -31.08
CA CYS A 975 5.42 -13.80 -30.13
C CYS A 975 4.43 -14.20 -29.04
N HIS A 976 4.76 -15.27 -28.33
CA HIS A 976 4.12 -15.66 -27.08
C HIS A 976 4.91 -15.10 -25.89
N PRO A 977 4.50 -13.96 -25.29
CA PRO A 977 5.13 -13.42 -24.08
C PRO A 977 4.69 -14.15 -22.80
N GLY A 978 3.97 -15.27 -22.92
CA GLY A 978 3.62 -16.16 -21.83
C GLY A 978 4.72 -17.19 -21.58
N ARG A 979 4.47 -18.07 -20.62
CA ARG A 979 5.12 -19.38 -20.55
C ARG A 979 4.23 -20.41 -21.25
N TRP A 980 4.82 -21.49 -21.71
CA TRP A 980 4.09 -22.73 -21.93
C TRP A 980 3.59 -23.25 -20.57
N ASP A 981 2.32 -23.61 -20.49
CA ASP A 981 1.73 -24.37 -19.39
C ASP A 981 1.67 -25.83 -19.84
N PHE A 982 2.18 -26.75 -19.03
CA PHE A 982 2.34 -28.16 -19.41
C PHE A 982 1.08 -29.01 -19.17
N GLY A 983 -0.07 -28.38 -18.90
CA GLY A 983 -1.29 -29.08 -18.55
C GLY A 983 -1.30 -29.55 -17.09
N ASN A 984 -2.44 -30.12 -16.66
CA ASN A 984 -2.56 -30.78 -15.36
C ASN A 984 -3.50 -31.99 -15.46
N SER A 985 -2.94 -33.20 -15.54
CA SER A 985 -3.70 -34.45 -15.54
C SER A 985 -4.01 -34.94 -14.13
N VAL A 986 -5.07 -34.38 -13.54
CA VAL A 986 -5.69 -34.98 -12.33
C VAL A 986 -6.37 -36.31 -12.67
N LYS A 987 -6.79 -36.49 -13.92
CA LYS A 987 -7.25 -37.78 -14.47
C LYS A 987 -6.07 -38.70 -14.81
N SER A 988 -6.41 -39.96 -14.99
CA SER A 988 -5.49 -41.05 -15.30
C SER A 988 -5.27 -41.19 -16.82
N CYS A 989 -4.15 -41.76 -17.25
CA CYS A 989 -3.82 -42.10 -18.65
C CYS A 989 -4.98 -42.85 -19.33
N GLN A 990 -5.54 -43.87 -18.67
CA GLN A 990 -6.69 -44.64 -19.18
C GLN A 990 -7.92 -43.80 -19.56
N ASN A 991 -8.11 -42.65 -18.92
CA ASN A 991 -9.28 -41.79 -19.12
C ASN A 991 -9.12 -40.77 -20.26
N THR A 992 -7.94 -40.67 -20.89
CA THR A 992 -7.71 -39.75 -22.02
C THR A 992 -8.66 -40.01 -23.19
N SER A 993 -8.99 -41.28 -23.45
CA SER A 993 -10.00 -41.73 -24.42
C SER A 993 -11.41 -41.14 -24.21
N THR A 994 -11.71 -40.55 -23.05
CA THR A 994 -12.99 -39.87 -22.75
C THR A 994 -13.00 -38.37 -23.08
N GLY A 995 -11.90 -37.81 -23.60
CA GLY A 995 -11.84 -36.46 -24.18
C GLY A 995 -11.75 -35.28 -23.21
N GLU A 996 -11.89 -35.49 -21.91
CA GLU A 996 -11.81 -34.42 -20.90
C GLU A 996 -10.48 -34.43 -20.11
N LEU A 997 -9.46 -33.74 -20.63
CA LEU A 997 -8.34 -33.25 -19.81
C LEU A 997 -8.82 -32.08 -18.92
N MET A 998 -8.37 -31.99 -17.66
CA MET A 998 -8.81 -30.92 -16.76
C MET A 998 -8.33 -29.53 -17.23
N TRP A 999 -7.12 -29.44 -17.77
CA TRP A 999 -6.79 -28.49 -18.83
C TRP A 999 -5.63 -29.04 -19.68
N GLU A 1000 -5.69 -28.75 -20.97
CA GLU A 1000 -4.67 -29.13 -21.96
C GLU A 1000 -3.40 -28.27 -21.83
N PRO A 1001 -2.23 -28.78 -22.25
CA PRO A 1001 -1.02 -27.96 -22.39
C PRO A 1001 -1.25 -26.75 -23.32
N HIS A 1002 -0.91 -25.55 -22.87
CA HIS A 1002 -1.24 -24.33 -23.61
C HIS A 1002 -0.36 -23.12 -23.31
N TRP A 1003 -0.29 -22.17 -24.25
CA TRP A 1003 0.39 -20.89 -24.03
C TRP A 1003 -0.40 -20.00 -23.06
N THR A 1004 0.14 -19.74 -21.87
CA THR A 1004 -0.48 -18.87 -20.83
C THR A 1004 -0.81 -17.44 -21.28
N CYS A 1005 -0.36 -17.00 -22.47
CA CYS A 1005 -0.70 -15.68 -23.02
C CYS A 1005 -2.05 -15.63 -23.74
N CYS A 1006 -2.56 -16.77 -24.22
CA CYS A 1006 -3.67 -16.88 -25.17
C CYS A 1006 -4.53 -18.15 -25.08
N ARG A 1007 -4.06 -19.22 -24.42
CA ARG A 1007 -4.68 -20.56 -24.41
C ARG A 1007 -4.78 -21.17 -25.83
N GLN A 1008 -3.64 -21.23 -26.50
CA GLN A 1008 -3.47 -21.92 -27.78
C GLN A 1008 -2.44 -23.04 -27.62
N GLU A 1009 -2.51 -24.02 -28.51
CA GLU A 1009 -1.61 -25.17 -28.63
C GLU A 1009 -0.15 -24.77 -28.92
N TRP A 1010 0.76 -25.74 -28.87
CA TRP A 1010 2.21 -25.52 -28.83
C TRP A 1010 2.73 -24.76 -30.05
N ASP A 1011 2.34 -25.21 -31.24
CA ASP A 1011 2.71 -24.73 -32.57
C ASP A 1011 1.97 -23.46 -33.02
N ALA A 1012 0.93 -23.05 -32.29
CA ALA A 1012 0.11 -21.90 -32.65
C ALA A 1012 0.93 -20.59 -32.78
N PRO A 1013 0.63 -19.71 -33.75
CA PRO A 1013 1.44 -18.52 -34.02
C PRO A 1013 1.43 -17.49 -32.88
N GLY A 1014 2.53 -16.75 -32.74
CA GLY A 1014 2.80 -15.83 -31.62
C GLY A 1014 1.66 -14.84 -31.29
N CYS A 1015 1.09 -15.00 -30.08
CA CYS A 1015 -0.19 -14.40 -29.68
C CYS A 1015 -0.21 -12.86 -29.51
N ARG A 1016 0.94 -12.17 -29.42
CA ARG A 1016 1.00 -10.71 -29.25
C ARG A 1016 2.06 -10.06 -30.13
N LYS A 1017 1.75 -8.85 -30.60
CA LYS A 1017 2.69 -7.96 -31.28
C LYS A 1017 3.53 -7.17 -30.25
N LYS A 1018 4.84 -7.16 -30.44
CA LYS A 1018 5.87 -6.49 -29.62
C LYS A 1018 7.05 -6.05 -30.51
N PRO A 1019 8.05 -5.30 -30.02
CA PRO A 1019 9.36 -5.31 -30.65
C PRO A 1019 9.99 -6.72 -30.54
N HIS A 1020 10.82 -7.08 -31.51
CA HIS A 1020 11.75 -8.19 -31.43
C HIS A 1020 12.76 -7.97 -30.28
N ARG A 1021 13.34 -9.07 -29.81
CA ARG A 1021 14.50 -9.07 -28.94
C ARG A 1021 15.41 -10.19 -29.43
N GLY A 1022 16.66 -9.87 -29.72
CA GLY A 1022 17.60 -10.82 -30.33
C GLY A 1022 19.04 -10.58 -29.93
N VAL A 1023 19.90 -11.44 -30.47
CA VAL A 1023 21.35 -11.23 -30.60
C VAL A 1023 21.69 -11.20 -32.08
N PHE A 1024 22.87 -10.72 -32.46
CA PHE A 1024 23.34 -10.75 -33.85
C PHE A 1024 23.34 -12.18 -34.40
N LEU A 1025 23.17 -12.34 -35.71
CA LEU A 1025 23.03 -13.66 -36.35
C LEU A 1025 24.24 -14.56 -36.09
N GLU A 1026 25.46 -14.01 -36.17
CA GLU A 1026 26.72 -14.69 -35.82
C GLU A 1026 26.67 -15.28 -34.40
N THR A 1027 26.38 -14.45 -33.39
CA THR A 1027 26.22 -14.89 -31.99
C THR A 1027 25.03 -15.84 -31.82
N TYR A 1028 24.00 -15.75 -32.66
CA TYR A 1028 22.87 -16.68 -32.63
C TYR A 1028 23.26 -18.08 -33.11
N GLU A 1029 24.19 -18.19 -34.05
CA GLU A 1029 24.71 -19.48 -34.50
C GLU A 1029 25.56 -20.16 -33.41
N GLU A 1030 26.36 -19.39 -32.67
CA GLU A 1030 27.07 -19.87 -31.47
C GLU A 1030 26.14 -20.36 -30.35
N ILE A 1031 25.01 -19.67 -30.10
CA ILE A 1031 24.03 -20.03 -29.06
C ILE A 1031 22.81 -20.78 -29.61
N LYS A 1032 22.91 -21.31 -30.83
CA LYS A 1032 21.80 -21.91 -31.55
C LYS A 1032 21.25 -23.09 -30.76
N ARG A 1033 19.97 -23.01 -30.40
CA ARG A 1033 19.26 -24.15 -29.83
C ARG A 1033 19.12 -25.22 -30.89
N GLU A 1034 19.56 -26.41 -30.53
CA GLU A 1034 19.36 -27.67 -31.24
C GLU A 1034 17.91 -27.83 -31.69
N PHE A 1035 16.96 -27.83 -30.74
CA PHE A 1035 15.54 -27.87 -31.05
C PHE A 1035 14.97 -26.46 -31.20
N GLN A 1036 14.34 -26.18 -32.34
CA GLN A 1036 13.66 -24.92 -32.61
C GLN A 1036 12.15 -25.09 -32.58
N TRP A 1037 11.46 -24.18 -31.88
CA TRP A 1037 10.00 -24.10 -31.93
C TRP A 1037 9.53 -23.97 -33.39
N PRO A 1038 8.52 -24.74 -33.86
CA PRO A 1038 7.54 -25.51 -33.08
C PRO A 1038 7.88 -26.99 -32.81
N ASP A 1039 9.13 -27.44 -32.95
CA ASP A 1039 9.52 -28.81 -32.54
C ASP A 1039 9.09 -29.07 -31.06
N PRO A 1040 8.31 -30.14 -30.76
CA PRO A 1040 7.92 -30.49 -29.39
C PRO A 1040 9.12 -30.63 -28.44
N ARG A 1041 10.27 -31.06 -28.94
CA ARG A 1041 11.52 -31.22 -28.19
C ARG A 1041 12.05 -29.89 -27.67
N ALA A 1042 11.73 -28.76 -28.30
CA ALA A 1042 12.06 -27.43 -27.79
C ALA A 1042 11.32 -27.06 -26.49
N GLN A 1043 10.39 -27.90 -25.99
CA GLN A 1043 9.81 -27.78 -24.66
C GLN A 1043 10.85 -27.89 -23.52
N VAL A 1044 12.00 -28.56 -23.73
CA VAL A 1044 13.05 -28.70 -22.69
C VAL A 1044 13.57 -27.36 -22.18
N TYR A 1045 13.56 -26.32 -23.01
CA TYR A 1045 14.05 -24.99 -22.65
C TYR A 1045 13.05 -24.20 -21.76
N PHE A 1046 11.89 -24.77 -21.46
CA PHE A 1046 10.83 -24.14 -20.65
C PHE A 1046 10.86 -24.63 -19.21
N ARG A 1047 11.44 -23.82 -18.32
CA ARG A 1047 11.43 -24.10 -16.87
C ARG A 1047 10.02 -24.21 -16.31
N LYS A 1048 9.59 -25.45 -16.08
CA LYS A 1048 8.42 -25.83 -15.30
C LYS A 1048 8.50 -25.21 -13.89
N LYS A 1049 7.36 -24.85 -13.32
CA LYS A 1049 7.28 -24.20 -12.00
C LYS A 1049 6.28 -24.93 -11.11
N ILE A 1050 6.78 -25.83 -10.28
CA ILE A 1050 6.00 -26.51 -9.25
C ILE A 1050 5.67 -25.56 -8.09
N SER A 1051 4.55 -25.79 -7.40
CA SER A 1051 4.35 -25.27 -6.04
C SER A 1051 5.18 -26.06 -5.02
N SER A 1052 5.56 -25.43 -3.90
CA SER A 1052 6.25 -26.09 -2.80
C SER A 1052 5.42 -27.21 -2.15
N LEU A 1053 4.08 -27.12 -2.21
CA LEU A 1053 3.15 -28.15 -1.75
C LEU A 1053 3.23 -29.41 -2.64
N TRP A 1054 3.21 -29.23 -3.96
CA TRP A 1054 3.35 -30.35 -4.89
C TRP A 1054 4.73 -31.01 -4.79
N ARG A 1055 5.82 -30.24 -4.71
CA ARG A 1055 7.16 -30.82 -4.50
C ARG A 1055 7.22 -31.66 -3.21
N LYS A 1056 6.67 -31.16 -2.08
CA LYS A 1056 6.56 -31.96 -0.84
C LYS A 1056 5.76 -33.24 -1.04
N LYS A 1057 4.59 -33.17 -1.68
CA LYS A 1057 3.74 -34.33 -1.95
C LYS A 1057 4.46 -35.40 -2.78
N MET A 1058 5.18 -34.98 -3.83
CA MET A 1058 5.93 -35.88 -4.70
C MET A 1058 7.09 -36.55 -3.94
N MET A 1059 7.84 -35.81 -3.12
CA MET A 1059 8.88 -36.38 -2.26
C MET A 1059 8.35 -37.37 -1.20
N SER A 1060 7.06 -37.32 -0.85
CA SER A 1060 6.44 -38.27 0.09
C SER A 1060 5.70 -39.45 -0.55
N GLU A 1061 5.26 -39.33 -1.81
CA GLU A 1061 4.40 -40.33 -2.48
C GLU A 1061 5.03 -40.98 -3.72
N CYS A 1062 6.07 -40.36 -4.30
CA CYS A 1062 6.58 -40.65 -5.63
C CYS A 1062 8.12 -40.65 -5.70
N ASP A 1063 8.78 -41.05 -4.60
CA ASP A 1063 10.18 -41.45 -4.67
C ASP A 1063 10.30 -42.87 -5.28
N TYR A 1064 11.29 -43.06 -6.14
CA TYR A 1064 11.48 -44.25 -6.96
C TYR A 1064 12.97 -44.44 -7.27
N ASP A 1065 13.59 -45.43 -6.63
CA ASP A 1065 14.78 -46.10 -7.15
C ASP A 1065 14.39 -47.32 -8.00
N ASP A 1066 15.36 -47.90 -8.71
CA ASP A 1066 15.20 -49.07 -9.59
C ASP A 1066 14.50 -50.23 -8.86
N GLU A 1067 14.90 -50.50 -7.62
CA GLU A 1067 14.36 -51.60 -6.81
C GLU A 1067 12.91 -51.33 -6.39
N THR A 1068 12.58 -50.09 -6.01
CA THR A 1068 11.22 -49.66 -5.66
C THR A 1068 10.29 -49.66 -6.87
N LEU A 1069 10.77 -49.24 -8.05
CA LEU A 1069 10.02 -49.33 -9.30
C LEU A 1069 9.74 -50.79 -9.66
N MET A 1070 10.77 -51.65 -9.65
CA MET A 1070 10.64 -53.08 -9.94
C MET A 1070 9.68 -53.80 -8.99
N ASN A 1071 9.80 -53.55 -7.68
CA ASN A 1071 8.89 -54.11 -6.67
C ASN A 1071 7.43 -53.67 -6.89
N LYS A 1072 7.20 -52.42 -7.35
CA LYS A 1072 5.86 -51.93 -7.70
C LYS A 1072 5.36 -52.58 -9.01
N TYR A 1073 6.20 -52.68 -10.06
CA TYR A 1073 5.87 -53.36 -11.32
C TYR A 1073 5.44 -54.81 -11.07
N GLU A 1074 6.27 -55.60 -10.39
CA GLU A 1074 5.96 -57.01 -10.09
C GLU A 1074 4.69 -57.18 -9.24
N ARG A 1075 4.40 -56.22 -8.37
CA ARG A 1075 3.15 -56.24 -7.57
C ARG A 1075 1.92 -56.05 -8.45
N ILE A 1076 2.02 -55.24 -9.51
CA ILE A 1076 0.95 -54.99 -10.48
C ILE A 1076 0.78 -56.21 -11.40
N GLU A 1077 1.89 -56.76 -11.90
CA GLU A 1077 1.95 -58.02 -12.66
C GLU A 1077 1.28 -59.19 -11.90
N LYS A 1078 1.65 -59.37 -10.62
CA LYS A 1078 1.05 -60.39 -9.72
C LYS A 1078 -0.44 -60.15 -9.45
N MET A 1079 -0.93 -58.91 -9.52
CA MET A 1079 -2.37 -58.60 -9.44
C MET A 1079 -3.11 -58.93 -10.74
N ASN A 1080 -2.50 -58.65 -11.90
CA ASN A 1080 -3.06 -58.95 -13.23
C ASN A 1080 -2.94 -60.44 -13.63
N ARG A 1081 -2.30 -61.28 -12.78
CA ARG A 1081 -2.20 -62.75 -12.88
C ARG A 1081 -1.27 -63.28 -13.98
N GLY A 1082 -0.35 -62.46 -14.48
CA GLY A 1082 0.61 -62.81 -15.52
C GLY A 1082 1.39 -61.58 -15.99
N GLN A 1083 2.22 -61.75 -17.02
CA GLN A 1083 2.88 -60.63 -17.70
C GLN A 1083 1.85 -59.58 -18.14
N LEU A 1084 2.21 -58.31 -18.00
CA LEU A 1084 1.37 -57.18 -18.41
C LEU A 1084 1.38 -57.07 -19.94
N SER A 1085 0.20 -56.99 -20.57
CA SER A 1085 0.12 -56.75 -22.02
C SER A 1085 0.59 -55.34 -22.33
N ILE A 1086 1.08 -55.09 -23.55
CA ILE A 1086 1.39 -53.73 -24.02
C ILE A 1086 0.17 -52.80 -24.00
N ARG A 1087 -1.05 -53.37 -23.96
CA ARG A 1087 -2.32 -52.66 -23.76
C ARG A 1087 -2.57 -52.20 -22.31
N ASP A 1088 -1.88 -52.78 -21.34
CA ASP A 1088 -1.99 -52.44 -19.92
C ASP A 1088 -1.04 -51.27 -19.54
N LEU A 1089 -0.25 -50.75 -20.48
CA LEU A 1089 0.78 -49.73 -20.24
C LEU A 1089 0.24 -48.45 -19.60
N GLU A 1090 -0.92 -47.97 -20.04
CA GLU A 1090 -1.61 -46.81 -19.44
C GLU A 1090 -1.98 -47.09 -17.96
N GLU A 1091 -2.52 -48.28 -17.68
CA GLU A 1091 -2.91 -48.69 -16.33
C GLU A 1091 -1.71 -48.89 -15.40
N LEU A 1092 -0.61 -49.43 -15.94
CA LEU A 1092 0.68 -49.53 -15.26
C LEU A 1092 1.21 -48.14 -14.88
N CYS A 1093 1.26 -47.22 -15.84
CA CYS A 1093 1.71 -45.84 -15.63
C CYS A 1093 0.82 -45.10 -14.61
N ASP A 1094 -0.49 -45.32 -14.62
CA ASP A 1094 -1.42 -44.76 -13.65
C ASP A 1094 -1.23 -45.31 -12.23
N LYS A 1095 -1.04 -46.63 -12.09
CA LYS A 1095 -0.71 -47.27 -10.81
C LYS A 1095 0.65 -46.80 -10.27
N LEU A 1096 1.60 -46.48 -11.15
CA LEU A 1096 2.89 -45.86 -10.85
C LEU A 1096 2.84 -44.33 -10.74
N ARG A 1097 1.67 -43.71 -10.85
CA ARG A 1097 1.45 -42.26 -10.69
C ARG A 1097 2.20 -41.38 -11.70
N LEU A 1098 2.38 -41.85 -12.94
CA LEU A 1098 2.98 -41.02 -14.01
C LEU A 1098 2.23 -39.69 -14.18
N ASN A 1099 0.89 -39.72 -14.08
CA ASN A 1099 0.03 -38.53 -14.11
C ASN A 1099 0.28 -37.53 -12.95
N LEU A 1100 0.87 -37.96 -11.84
CA LEU A 1100 1.38 -37.05 -10.79
C LEU A 1100 2.83 -36.63 -11.09
N LEU A 1101 3.65 -37.56 -11.56
CA LEU A 1101 5.07 -37.34 -11.90
C LEU A 1101 5.26 -36.29 -13.00
N ILE A 1102 4.30 -36.10 -13.92
CA ILE A 1102 4.37 -34.97 -14.86
C ILE A 1102 4.48 -33.61 -14.17
N ASN A 1103 4.06 -33.46 -12.92
CA ASN A 1103 4.10 -32.19 -12.18
C ASN A 1103 5.45 -31.93 -11.50
N SER A 1104 6.46 -32.76 -11.74
CA SER A 1104 7.86 -32.53 -11.32
C SER A 1104 8.54 -31.38 -12.07
N ASP A 1105 9.80 -31.12 -11.72
CA ASP A 1105 10.72 -30.24 -12.45
C ASP A 1105 11.52 -30.99 -13.52
N ASP A 1106 11.53 -32.33 -13.48
CA ASP A 1106 12.08 -33.16 -14.54
C ASP A 1106 11.11 -33.22 -15.72
N MET A 1107 11.61 -32.85 -16.89
CA MET A 1107 10.85 -32.87 -18.13
C MET A 1107 10.65 -34.28 -18.67
N SER A 1108 11.46 -35.27 -18.24
CA SER A 1108 11.38 -36.64 -18.75
C SER A 1108 9.99 -37.24 -18.52
N PHE A 1109 9.41 -37.04 -17.34
CA PHE A 1109 8.05 -37.52 -17.01
C PHE A 1109 6.95 -36.86 -17.84
N HIS A 1110 7.16 -35.65 -18.37
CA HIS A 1110 6.20 -35.03 -19.28
C HIS A 1110 6.24 -35.69 -20.67
N PHE A 1111 7.44 -35.96 -21.20
CA PHE A 1111 7.59 -36.69 -22.46
C PHE A 1111 7.11 -38.13 -22.33
N LYS A 1112 7.50 -38.87 -21.28
CA LYS A 1112 6.98 -40.23 -20.96
C LYS A 1112 5.45 -40.29 -20.94
N PHE A 1113 4.79 -39.25 -20.41
CA PHE A 1113 3.33 -39.17 -20.41
C PHE A 1113 2.75 -38.87 -21.81
N GLN A 1114 3.37 -37.96 -22.59
CA GLN A 1114 2.99 -37.74 -23.99
C GLN A 1114 3.13 -39.03 -24.81
N GLU A 1115 4.25 -39.75 -24.69
CA GLU A 1115 4.50 -40.98 -25.44
C GLU A 1115 3.48 -42.08 -25.14
N VAL A 1116 3.10 -42.27 -23.87
CA VAL A 1116 2.09 -43.26 -23.46
C VAL A 1116 0.71 -42.89 -24.03
N VAL A 1117 0.34 -41.60 -24.00
CA VAL A 1117 -0.96 -41.11 -24.47
C VAL A 1117 -1.05 -41.07 -26.00
N ASN A 1118 0.05 -40.81 -26.71
CA ASN A 1118 0.11 -40.78 -28.16
C ASN A 1118 0.23 -42.17 -28.80
N GLY A 1119 0.64 -43.20 -28.03
CA GLY A 1119 0.93 -44.54 -28.55
C GLY A 1119 2.38 -44.78 -28.98
N GLU A 1120 3.29 -43.85 -28.65
CA GLU A 1120 4.70 -43.83 -29.07
C GLU A 1120 5.61 -44.64 -28.13
N ALA A 1121 5.20 -44.87 -26.88
CA ALA A 1121 5.94 -45.72 -25.94
C ALA A 1121 5.78 -47.21 -26.26
N GLN A 1122 4.63 -47.59 -26.84
CA GLN A 1122 4.21 -48.97 -27.06
C GLN A 1122 5.16 -49.75 -28.01
N PRO A 1123 5.61 -49.22 -29.17
CA PRO A 1123 6.57 -49.92 -30.04
C PRO A 1123 7.94 -50.11 -29.42
N TYR A 1124 8.38 -49.18 -28.56
CA TYR A 1124 9.64 -49.30 -27.83
C TYR A 1124 9.56 -50.43 -26.78
N LEU A 1125 8.46 -50.45 -26.02
CA LEU A 1125 8.27 -51.29 -24.83
C LEU A 1125 7.72 -52.71 -25.10
N ASP A 1126 7.28 -53.04 -26.32
CA ASP A 1126 6.84 -54.40 -26.67
C ASP A 1126 8.03 -55.39 -26.64
N ASP A 1127 7.85 -56.57 -26.06
CA ASP A 1127 8.83 -57.68 -26.09
C ASP A 1127 8.85 -58.44 -27.44
N GLY A 1128 8.00 -58.06 -28.38
CA GLY A 1128 7.78 -58.71 -29.67
C GLY A 1128 6.70 -59.79 -29.63
N THR A 1129 6.07 -60.00 -28.47
CA THR A 1129 4.98 -60.96 -28.25
C THR A 1129 3.69 -60.29 -27.75
N GLY A 1130 3.66 -58.96 -27.63
CA GLY A 1130 2.50 -58.17 -27.21
C GLY A 1130 2.42 -57.91 -25.69
N TYR A 1131 3.53 -58.12 -24.99
CA TYR A 1131 3.69 -57.86 -23.56
C TYR A 1131 4.76 -56.79 -23.33
N ILE A 1132 4.73 -56.17 -22.15
CA ILE A 1132 5.70 -55.13 -21.77
C ILE A 1132 7.03 -55.79 -21.37
N ASP A 1133 8.08 -55.45 -22.10
CA ASP A 1133 9.46 -55.78 -21.73
C ASP A 1133 9.83 -55.02 -20.44
N LYS A 1134 10.07 -55.79 -19.38
CA LYS A 1134 10.32 -55.28 -18.03
C LYS A 1134 11.65 -54.52 -17.93
N GLU A 1135 12.68 -54.92 -18.68
CA GLU A 1135 14.00 -54.27 -18.64
C GLU A 1135 13.97 -52.97 -19.45
N LYS A 1136 13.34 -52.98 -20.63
CA LYS A 1136 13.07 -51.75 -21.39
C LYS A 1136 12.18 -50.78 -20.60
N PHE A 1137 11.16 -51.26 -19.89
CA PHE A 1137 10.29 -50.40 -19.09
C PHE A 1137 11.05 -49.67 -17.98
N VAL A 1138 11.92 -50.37 -17.24
CA VAL A 1138 12.78 -49.73 -16.22
C VAL A 1138 13.73 -48.73 -16.88
N LYS A 1139 14.44 -49.13 -17.96
CA LYS A 1139 15.34 -48.22 -18.68
C LYS A 1139 14.60 -46.96 -19.13
N TRP A 1140 13.49 -47.12 -19.85
CA TRP A 1140 12.64 -46.03 -20.30
C TRP A 1140 12.18 -45.13 -19.15
N TRP A 1141 11.71 -45.70 -18.04
CA TRP A 1141 11.24 -44.94 -16.88
C TRP A 1141 12.33 -44.07 -16.23
N PHE A 1142 13.59 -44.50 -16.28
CA PHE A 1142 14.74 -43.75 -15.75
C PHE A 1142 15.54 -42.97 -16.80
N MET A 1143 15.23 -43.10 -18.10
CA MET A 1143 15.82 -42.24 -19.14
C MET A 1143 15.70 -40.77 -18.75
N THR A 1144 16.80 -40.06 -18.86
CA THR A 1144 16.83 -38.60 -18.78
C THR A 1144 15.99 -37.98 -19.90
N THR A 1145 15.75 -36.68 -19.80
CA THR A 1145 15.08 -35.95 -20.89
C THR A 1145 15.85 -36.09 -22.22
N GLU A 1146 17.18 -36.06 -22.17
CA GLU A 1146 18.08 -36.14 -23.32
C GLU A 1146 18.00 -37.52 -24.00
N GLU A 1147 18.10 -38.62 -23.22
CA GLU A 1147 17.96 -39.98 -23.74
C GLU A 1147 16.59 -40.27 -24.38
N LEU A 1148 15.51 -39.66 -23.89
CA LEU A 1148 14.19 -39.76 -24.54
C LEU A 1148 14.17 -39.05 -25.90
N LEU A 1149 14.81 -37.87 -26.01
CA LEU A 1149 14.82 -37.09 -27.25
C LEU A 1149 15.61 -37.73 -28.39
N HIS A 1150 16.53 -38.62 -28.06
CA HIS A 1150 17.40 -39.35 -28.99
C HIS A 1150 17.13 -40.87 -29.01
N LYS A 1151 16.07 -41.37 -28.36
CA LYS A 1151 15.78 -42.81 -28.24
C LYS A 1151 15.56 -43.52 -29.58
N ASP A 1152 15.11 -42.76 -30.59
CA ASP A 1152 14.76 -43.21 -31.94
C ASP A 1152 15.84 -42.86 -32.97
N ASP A 1153 16.86 -42.08 -32.57
CA ASP A 1153 18.05 -41.85 -33.40
C ASP A 1153 18.87 -43.16 -33.47
N PRO A 1154 19.51 -43.48 -34.62
CA PRO A 1154 20.36 -44.65 -34.70
C PRO A 1154 21.54 -44.51 -33.72
N PRO A 1155 21.88 -45.56 -32.93
CA PRO A 1155 22.96 -45.45 -31.95
C PRO A 1155 24.28 -45.08 -32.64
N GLU A 1156 24.99 -44.08 -32.13
CA GLU A 1156 26.19 -43.52 -32.79
C GLU A 1156 27.26 -44.57 -33.12
N GLU A 1157 27.36 -45.63 -32.33
CA GLU A 1157 28.23 -46.78 -32.58
C GLU A 1157 27.97 -47.44 -33.95
N ALA A 1158 26.71 -47.48 -34.41
CA ALA A 1158 26.34 -48.01 -35.71
C ALA A 1158 26.70 -47.08 -36.87
N GLU A 1159 26.67 -45.75 -36.67
CA GLU A 1159 27.28 -44.82 -37.64
C GLU A 1159 28.81 -44.90 -37.62
N GLY A 1160 29.42 -45.11 -36.45
CA GLY A 1160 30.85 -45.33 -36.29
C GLY A 1160 31.33 -46.56 -37.06
N GLU A 1161 30.67 -47.71 -36.90
CA GLU A 1161 30.97 -48.92 -37.67
C GLU A 1161 30.62 -48.76 -39.16
N ALA A 1162 29.51 -48.10 -39.52
CA ALA A 1162 29.15 -47.86 -40.92
C ALA A 1162 30.00 -46.80 -41.64
N LYS A 1163 30.78 -45.98 -40.91
CA LYS A 1163 31.81 -45.08 -41.44
C LYS A 1163 33.22 -45.69 -41.41
N ALA A 1164 33.39 -46.83 -40.72
CA ALA A 1164 34.64 -47.59 -40.63
C ALA A 1164 34.69 -48.82 -41.56
N ALA A 1165 33.56 -49.20 -42.16
CA ALA A 1165 33.37 -50.31 -43.10
C ALA A 1165 33.36 -49.86 -44.58
#